data_AF-A0AAW6NWK7-F1
#
_entry.id   AF-A0AAW6NWK7-F1
#
_cell.length_a   1.000
_cell.length_b   1.000
_cell.length_c   1.000
_cell.angle_alpha   90.00
_cell.angle_beta   90.00
_cell.angle_gamma   90.00
#
_symmetry.space_group_name_H-M   'P 1'
#
loop_
_entity.id
_entity.type
_entity.pdbx_description
1 polymer ?
#
loop_
_entity_poly.entity_id
_entity_poly.type
_entity_poly.pdbx_seq_one_letter_code
_entity_poly.pdbx_strand_id
1 'polypeptide(L)'
;MSATMTTTQALIGWINETRLHAPVLDNDADALLARINAAQAREQAIEQALTRRSSIGLYGHSQSAKAHLLLSLCGNGNGRLNVTPGQRTFDYFSHINPGHALTNMALRFTTESTAVDDEAFPLRLSLVTEAELVQLFIARTTLHPQIRAVDKAVIETRLEKWRGLRQPQGVPGITAQEVGAIARFWQSTVPAARQQIDDVLWHQFAQLVPSLDLTTRASVWSLLWGEQQELTQQWLKLAHVLHQTSHASELAAPLSLLVDNFGLPGEGFLTHGTFTLPDAQETLLHPLNNGEMLNAISLPVDVLAFLTRELVLPVESSALDNVDIIDIPVFADNSADPLSQAKCQWLLEHYRQQLQPDVLVICNATAQHDQTAKKAKVLMNWVKETQPAEESALPGLVWAITPHDARFTTRQNLDEAVQHLLGKPGLRWGTLQALDSHSMQRVIEWLSQATLPAQRQKRLNTLKTALRQDLSALMHSYLAPLVEEPAARRTQAENMVRTLQSSAARHGELLEGLLPPLKAFETLLAVQQPREEQVNGLFTDTIDLFADNAQESASTFQTKDKARLAHKVWMNHLRQWSRNDAAATRLGLEPAVLQQIAEVLVVASYRLNLPQQLQRIVETDKSSAAQLHAVIGNFVGWLGYDQTPVAERPASRIRKGQAIFVTPVVSSAAPRLTRLGEQPVHAATAYVYDWLVALYSRAIENIVYQHPHDVQPDARRALRALIM
;
A
#
# COMPACT_ATOMS: atom_id res chain seq x y z
N MET A 1 16.82 -5.69 26.34
CA MET A 1 15.43 -6.19 26.26
C MET A 1 15.36 -7.12 25.06
N SER A 2 15.12 -8.42 25.24
CA SER A 2 14.87 -9.31 24.10
C SER A 2 13.59 -8.85 23.42
N ALA A 3 13.69 -8.37 22.18
CA ALA A 3 12.54 -8.02 21.38
C ALA A 3 11.67 -9.27 21.22
N THR A 4 10.47 -9.26 21.78
CA THR A 4 9.43 -10.23 21.44
C THR A 4 9.21 -10.16 19.94
N MET A 5 9.47 -11.24 19.20
CA MET A 5 9.22 -11.29 17.76
C MET A 5 7.78 -10.86 17.48
N THR A 6 7.59 -9.95 16.52
CA THR A 6 6.24 -9.52 16.13
C THR A 6 5.52 -10.62 15.33
N THR A 7 4.20 -10.53 15.23
CA THR A 7 3.42 -11.56 14.51
C THR A 7 3.85 -11.62 13.04
N THR A 8 4.08 -10.47 12.40
CA THR A 8 4.52 -10.43 10.99
C THR A 8 5.92 -11.02 10.79
N GLN A 9 6.87 -10.76 11.69
CA GLN A 9 8.21 -11.36 11.64
C GLN A 9 8.16 -12.88 11.76
N ALA A 10 7.33 -13.40 12.67
CA ALA A 10 7.15 -14.84 12.83
C ALA A 10 6.52 -15.49 11.58
N LEU A 11 5.55 -14.81 10.94
CA LEU A 11 4.96 -15.28 9.68
C LEU A 11 5.96 -15.28 8.52
N ILE A 12 6.81 -14.25 8.41
CA ILE A 12 7.90 -14.21 7.41
C ILE A 12 8.84 -15.41 7.60
N GLY A 13 9.25 -15.69 8.84
CA GLY A 13 10.06 -16.87 9.17
C GLY A 13 9.39 -18.17 8.75
N TRP A 14 8.13 -18.36 9.17
CA TRP A 14 7.35 -19.55 8.85
C TRP A 14 7.21 -19.78 7.32
N ILE A 15 6.94 -18.73 6.53
CA ILE A 15 6.84 -18.85 5.08
C ILE A 15 8.18 -19.28 4.48
N ASN A 16 9.28 -18.64 4.88
CA ASN A 16 10.60 -18.92 4.34
C ASN A 16 11.11 -20.32 4.69
N GLU A 17 10.78 -20.85 5.86
CA GLU A 17 11.11 -22.22 6.24
C GLU A 17 10.22 -23.24 5.51
N THR A 18 8.89 -23.01 5.52
CA THR A 18 7.92 -23.97 4.99
C THR A 18 7.98 -24.08 3.46
N ARG A 19 8.27 -22.97 2.75
CA ARG A 19 8.35 -22.98 1.27
C ARG A 19 9.43 -23.91 0.72
N LEU A 20 10.48 -24.21 1.49
CA LEU A 20 11.55 -25.13 1.08
C LEU A 20 11.06 -26.56 0.89
N HIS A 21 9.97 -26.95 1.57
CA HIS A 21 9.45 -28.30 1.57
C HIS A 21 7.97 -28.39 1.12
N ALA A 22 7.32 -27.24 0.87
CA ALA A 22 5.95 -27.16 0.36
C ALA A 22 5.89 -26.38 -0.98
N PRO A 23 6.16 -27.03 -2.12
CA PRO A 23 6.08 -26.44 -3.47
C PRO A 23 4.78 -25.67 -3.78
N VAL A 24 3.64 -26.11 -3.23
CA VAL A 24 2.35 -25.42 -3.42
C VAL A 24 2.36 -24.04 -2.77
N LEU A 25 2.92 -23.92 -1.56
CA LEU A 25 3.13 -22.65 -0.87
C LEU A 25 4.20 -21.80 -1.57
N ASP A 26 5.32 -22.41 -2.00
CA ASP A 26 6.41 -21.69 -2.68
C ASP A 26 5.95 -20.94 -3.93
N ASN A 27 4.94 -21.45 -4.63
CA ASN A 27 4.38 -20.77 -5.79
C ASN A 27 3.80 -19.38 -5.45
N ASP A 28 3.27 -19.18 -4.23
CA ASP A 28 2.64 -17.94 -3.76
C ASP A 28 3.46 -17.19 -2.69
N ALA A 29 4.53 -17.82 -2.16
CA ALA A 29 5.30 -17.31 -1.04
C ALA A 29 5.79 -15.86 -1.24
N ASP A 30 6.29 -15.53 -2.43
CA ASP A 30 6.79 -14.18 -2.73
C ASP A 30 5.68 -13.12 -2.62
N ALA A 31 4.49 -13.41 -3.16
CA ALA A 31 3.35 -12.49 -3.10
C ALA A 31 2.83 -12.33 -1.65
N LEU A 32 2.83 -13.41 -0.86
CA LEU A 32 2.51 -13.34 0.57
C LEU A 32 3.51 -12.49 1.33
N LEU A 33 4.81 -12.71 1.10
CA LEU A 33 5.88 -11.97 1.77
C LEU A 33 5.81 -10.47 1.45
N ALA A 34 5.48 -10.07 0.22
CA ALA A 34 5.25 -8.66 -0.10
C ALA A 34 4.10 -8.05 0.73
N ARG A 35 2.99 -8.76 0.87
CA ARG A 35 1.84 -8.29 1.66
C ARG A 35 2.12 -8.27 3.16
N ILE A 36 2.86 -9.25 3.66
CA ILE A 36 3.26 -9.29 5.07
C ILE A 36 4.27 -8.18 5.39
N ASN A 37 5.21 -7.87 4.49
CA ASN A 37 6.10 -6.71 4.65
C ASN A 37 5.31 -5.39 4.70
N ALA A 38 4.29 -5.23 3.86
CA ALA A 38 3.40 -4.06 3.94
C ALA A 38 2.59 -4.01 5.24
N ALA A 39 2.16 -5.17 5.76
CA ALA A 39 1.47 -5.28 7.04
C ALA A 39 2.41 -5.03 8.25
N GLN A 40 3.68 -5.41 8.14
CA GLN A 40 4.70 -5.19 9.17
C GLN A 40 4.92 -3.69 9.43
N ALA A 41 4.93 -2.86 8.38
CA ALA A 41 5.00 -1.42 8.53
C ALA A 41 3.84 -0.86 9.38
N ARG A 42 2.62 -1.41 9.19
CA ARG A 42 1.45 -1.05 9.98
C ARG A 42 1.52 -1.58 11.41
N GLU A 43 2.02 -2.80 11.61
CA GLU A 43 2.25 -3.36 12.95
C GLU A 43 3.22 -2.46 13.74
N GLN A 44 4.34 -2.06 13.14
CA GLN A 44 5.29 -1.16 13.78
C GLN A 44 4.70 0.22 14.09
N ALA A 45 3.91 0.79 13.18
CA ALA A 45 3.23 2.06 13.43
C ALA A 45 2.26 1.98 14.63
N ILE A 46 1.56 0.85 14.80
CA ILE A 46 0.70 0.61 15.98
C ILE A 46 1.54 0.54 17.25
N GLU A 47 2.64 -0.23 17.25
CA GLU A 47 3.52 -0.34 18.43
C GLU A 47 4.14 1.02 18.81
N GLN A 48 4.59 1.81 17.82
CA GLN A 48 5.09 3.16 18.06
C GLN A 48 4.00 4.11 18.57
N ALA A 49 2.79 4.02 18.01
CA ALA A 49 1.67 4.82 18.48
C ALA A 49 1.31 4.48 19.94
N LEU A 50 1.39 3.22 20.35
CA LEU A 50 1.14 2.81 21.74
C LEU A 50 2.10 3.44 22.75
N THR A 51 3.35 3.74 22.36
CA THR A 51 4.35 4.34 23.25
C THR A 51 4.43 5.86 23.18
N ARG A 52 3.99 6.48 22.09
CA ARG A 52 3.99 7.95 21.91
C ARG A 52 2.92 8.64 22.78
N ARG A 53 3.00 9.97 22.95
CA ARG A 53 1.94 10.77 23.58
C ARG A 53 0.71 10.93 22.68
N SER A 54 -0.42 11.26 23.30
CA SER A 54 -1.66 11.62 22.59
C SER A 54 -1.42 12.89 21.77
N SER A 55 -2.12 13.03 20.64
CA SER A 55 -1.98 14.20 19.78
C SER A 55 -3.27 14.60 19.09
N ILE A 56 -3.42 15.90 18.85
CA ILE A 56 -4.52 16.50 18.07
C ILE A 56 -3.91 17.24 16.90
N GLY A 57 -4.38 16.94 15.68
CA GLY A 57 -3.91 17.62 14.47
C GLY A 57 -4.90 18.68 14.03
N LEU A 58 -4.42 19.88 13.75
CA LEU A 58 -5.17 20.95 13.09
C LEU A 58 -4.87 20.87 11.59
N TYR A 59 -5.91 20.71 10.77
CA TYR A 59 -5.76 20.53 9.33
C TYR A 59 -6.84 21.29 8.54
N GLY A 60 -6.44 22.04 7.52
CA GLY A 60 -7.36 22.73 6.63
C GLY A 60 -6.81 24.05 6.10
N HIS A 61 -7.60 24.72 5.27
CA HIS A 61 -7.15 25.89 4.51
C HIS A 61 -7.22 27.20 5.31
N SER A 62 -7.98 27.27 6.41
CA SER A 62 -8.12 28.49 7.21
C SER A 62 -7.01 28.63 8.24
N GLN A 63 -5.93 29.37 7.90
CA GLN A 63 -4.84 29.65 8.85
C GLN A 63 -5.34 30.39 10.10
N SER A 64 -6.25 31.35 9.94
CA SER A 64 -6.81 32.09 11.07
C SER A 64 -7.64 31.19 12.00
N ALA A 65 -8.38 30.20 11.48
CA ALA A 65 -9.07 29.23 12.30
C ALA A 65 -8.09 28.34 13.09
N LYS A 66 -7.00 27.87 12.44
CA LYS A 66 -5.95 27.10 13.12
C LYS A 66 -5.26 27.92 14.20
N ALA A 67 -4.88 29.17 13.91
CA ALA A 67 -4.28 30.10 14.88
C ALA A 67 -5.19 30.33 16.10
N HIS A 68 -6.50 30.53 15.88
CA HIS A 68 -7.48 30.69 16.95
C HIS A 68 -7.55 29.47 17.87
N LEU A 69 -7.59 28.26 17.30
CA LEU A 69 -7.57 27.02 18.09
C LEU A 69 -6.24 26.84 18.81
N LEU A 70 -5.12 27.13 18.15
CA LEU A 70 -3.79 26.99 18.71
C LEU A 70 -3.59 27.92 19.93
N LEU A 71 -4.03 29.17 19.83
CA LEU A 71 -4.07 30.11 20.97
C LEU A 71 -4.97 29.62 22.11
N SER A 72 -6.12 29.03 21.77
CA SER A 72 -7.06 28.54 22.78
C SER A 72 -6.56 27.28 23.49
N LEU A 73 -5.78 26.43 22.80
CA LEU A 73 -5.29 25.16 23.32
C LEU A 73 -3.91 25.25 23.96
N CYS A 74 -3.04 26.17 23.54
CA CYS A 74 -1.67 26.28 24.03
C CYS A 74 -1.29 27.69 24.53
N GLY A 75 -2.17 28.68 24.38
CA GLY A 75 -1.89 30.06 24.79
C GLY A 75 -2.03 30.32 26.28
N ASN A 76 -1.40 31.39 26.76
CA ASN A 76 -1.34 31.78 28.17
C ASN A 76 -2.53 32.64 28.64
N GLY A 77 -3.68 32.58 27.95
CA GLY A 77 -4.88 33.37 28.26
C GLY A 77 -4.82 34.87 27.89
N ASN A 78 -3.62 35.43 27.67
CA ASN A 78 -3.40 36.82 27.26
C ASN A 78 -3.26 36.99 25.73
N GLY A 79 -3.72 36.01 24.96
CA GLY A 79 -3.63 36.02 23.50
C GLY A 79 -2.21 35.81 22.95
N ARG A 80 -1.28 35.29 23.75
CA ARG A 80 0.09 34.93 23.34
C ARG A 80 0.31 33.42 23.41
N LEU A 81 1.15 32.92 22.52
CA LEU A 81 1.59 31.53 22.50
C LEU A 81 3.09 31.49 22.78
N ASN A 82 3.44 31.29 24.04
CA ASN A 82 4.84 31.23 24.46
C ASN A 82 5.43 29.85 24.13
N VAL A 83 6.48 29.83 23.32
CA VAL A 83 7.30 28.66 23.03
C VAL A 83 8.72 28.83 23.59
N THR A 84 9.32 27.75 24.04
CA THR A 84 10.62 27.72 24.73
C THR A 84 11.63 26.79 24.06
N PRO A 85 12.12 27.12 22.84
CA PRO A 85 13.23 26.38 22.24
C PRO A 85 14.53 26.65 23.03
N GLY A 86 14.95 25.68 23.84
CA GLY A 86 16.09 25.83 24.75
C GLY A 86 15.73 26.68 25.97
N GLN A 87 16.61 27.59 26.40
CA GLN A 87 16.36 28.48 27.54
C GLN A 87 15.63 29.79 27.23
N ARG A 88 15.33 30.08 25.95
CA ARG A 88 14.71 31.35 25.54
C ARG A 88 13.23 31.17 25.26
N THR A 89 12.43 32.15 25.68
CA THR A 89 10.99 32.19 25.45
C THR A 89 10.64 33.18 24.36
N PHE A 90 9.84 32.76 23.39
CA PHE A 90 9.34 33.58 22.30
C PHE A 90 7.81 33.47 22.21
N ASP A 91 7.14 34.58 21.92
CA ASP A 91 5.75 34.51 21.46
C ASP A 91 5.73 34.11 19.98
N TYR A 92 5.16 32.94 19.69
CA TYR A 92 5.15 32.33 18.37
C TYR A 92 4.53 33.23 17.30
N PHE A 93 3.43 33.91 17.60
CA PHE A 93 2.71 34.73 16.62
C PHE A 93 3.33 36.11 16.37
N SER A 94 4.36 36.51 17.12
CA SER A 94 5.04 37.79 16.92
C SER A 94 6.50 37.63 16.53
N HIS A 95 7.22 36.69 17.13
CA HIS A 95 8.66 36.53 16.92
C HIS A 95 9.03 35.42 15.92
N ILE A 96 8.21 34.37 15.76
CA ILE A 96 8.56 33.20 14.94
C ILE A 96 7.75 33.15 13.64
N ASN A 97 6.41 33.28 13.72
CA ASN A 97 5.52 33.18 12.57
C ASN A 97 4.42 34.26 12.63
N PRO A 98 4.77 35.54 12.37
CA PRO A 98 3.81 36.62 12.35
C PRO A 98 2.71 36.39 11.32
N GLY A 99 1.46 36.61 11.75
CA GLY A 99 0.28 36.37 10.91
C GLY A 99 -0.06 34.90 10.67
N HIS A 100 0.66 33.97 11.32
CA HIS A 100 0.49 32.53 11.14
C HIS A 100 0.54 32.13 9.66
N ALA A 101 1.62 32.56 9.00
CA ALA A 101 1.88 32.21 7.62
C ALA A 101 2.05 30.69 7.46
N LEU A 102 1.74 30.21 6.26
CA LEU A 102 1.81 28.80 5.93
C LEU A 102 3.26 28.29 5.97
N THR A 103 3.47 27.19 6.70
CA THR A 103 4.79 26.64 6.98
C THR A 103 5.21 25.58 5.96
N ASN A 104 6.53 25.42 5.78
CA ASN A 104 7.15 24.41 4.92
C ASN A 104 7.03 22.97 5.46
N MET A 105 6.65 22.82 6.73
CA MET A 105 6.66 21.59 7.51
C MET A 105 5.55 21.63 8.56
N ALA A 106 5.22 20.48 9.14
CA ALA A 106 4.30 20.42 10.27
C ALA A 106 4.97 20.94 11.55
N LEU A 107 4.18 21.53 12.44
CA LEU A 107 4.66 22.02 13.74
C LEU A 107 4.02 21.24 14.88
N ARG A 108 4.84 20.66 15.75
CA ARG A 108 4.38 19.97 16.96
C ARG A 108 4.61 20.87 18.17
N PHE A 109 3.52 21.30 18.79
CA PHE A 109 3.54 22.03 20.06
C PHE A 109 3.36 21.02 21.19
N THR A 110 4.34 20.95 22.09
CA THR A 110 4.35 19.97 23.18
C THR A 110 4.74 20.59 24.51
N THR A 111 4.14 20.12 25.60
CA THR A 111 4.57 20.48 26.96
C THR A 111 5.76 19.63 27.44
N GLU A 112 6.21 18.65 26.63
CA GLU A 112 7.39 17.86 26.96
C GLU A 112 8.65 18.70 26.78
N SER A 113 9.35 18.93 27.88
CA SER A 113 10.72 19.44 27.84
C SER A 113 11.64 18.24 27.68
N THR A 114 12.12 18.01 26.45
CA THR A 114 13.28 17.15 26.25
C THR A 114 14.48 17.87 26.85
N ALA A 115 15.27 17.19 27.69
CA ALA A 115 16.53 17.73 28.18
C ALA A 115 17.42 18.01 26.96
N VAL A 116 17.50 19.27 26.56
CA VAL A 116 18.41 19.70 25.51
C VAL A 116 19.77 19.83 26.18
N ASP A 117 20.65 18.85 25.97
CA ASP A 117 21.99 18.85 26.56
C ASP A 117 22.88 20.00 26.02
N ASP A 118 22.53 20.60 24.88
CA ASP A 118 23.30 21.66 24.21
C ASP A 118 22.43 22.86 23.77
N GLU A 119 22.65 24.00 24.45
CA GLU A 119 21.99 25.29 24.16
C GLU A 119 22.32 25.87 22.78
N ALA A 120 23.41 25.43 22.13
CA ALA A 120 23.74 25.88 20.79
C ALA A 120 22.78 25.33 19.72
N PHE A 121 22.22 24.14 19.96
CA PHE A 121 21.32 23.45 19.03
C PHE A 121 20.00 23.03 19.69
N PRO A 122 19.15 24.01 20.09
CA PRO A 122 17.95 23.74 20.86
C PRO A 122 16.78 23.19 20.04
N LEU A 123 16.81 23.32 18.71
CA LEU A 123 15.73 22.86 17.85
C LEU A 123 15.85 21.36 17.58
N ARG A 124 14.71 20.69 17.45
CA ARG A 124 14.61 19.28 17.04
C ARG A 124 13.81 19.20 15.75
N LEU A 125 14.49 18.79 14.67
CA LEU A 125 13.93 18.64 13.33
C LEU A 125 13.78 17.16 13.01
N SER A 126 12.57 16.71 12.72
CA SER A 126 12.34 15.39 12.13
C SER A 126 12.47 15.46 10.62
N LEU A 127 13.33 14.63 10.02
CA LEU A 127 13.49 14.59 8.57
C LEU A 127 12.54 13.59 7.93
N VAL A 128 12.34 13.76 6.61
CA VAL A 128 11.80 12.70 5.75
C VAL A 128 12.85 11.61 5.55
N THR A 129 12.44 10.34 5.57
CA THR A 129 13.35 9.22 5.22
C THR A 129 13.51 9.08 3.70
N GLU A 130 14.47 8.25 3.25
CA GLU A 130 14.62 7.94 1.81
C GLU A 130 13.32 7.33 1.24
N ALA A 131 12.68 6.44 2.01
CA ALA A 131 11.43 5.81 1.60
C ALA A 131 10.27 6.80 1.52
N GLU A 132 10.18 7.72 2.47
CA GLU A 132 9.20 8.82 2.45
C GLU A 132 9.45 9.79 1.30
N LEU A 133 10.72 10.05 0.97
CA LEU A 133 11.09 10.82 -0.21
C LEU A 133 10.63 10.15 -1.51
N VAL A 134 10.69 8.81 -1.61
CA VAL A 134 10.08 8.09 -2.74
C VAL A 134 8.56 8.31 -2.79
N GLN A 135 7.87 8.24 -1.65
CA GLN A 135 6.43 8.51 -1.57
C GLN A 135 6.09 9.95 -2.02
N LEU A 136 6.91 10.94 -1.64
CA LEU A 136 6.76 12.33 -2.08
C LEU A 136 6.82 12.46 -3.60
N PHE A 137 7.76 11.79 -4.25
CA PHE A 137 7.88 11.81 -5.71
C PHE A 137 6.71 11.08 -6.39
N ILE A 138 6.21 9.99 -5.82
CA ILE A 138 4.95 9.35 -6.28
C ILE A 138 3.78 10.33 -6.14
N ALA A 139 3.64 11.05 -5.02
CA ALA A 139 2.58 12.05 -4.86
C ALA A 139 2.69 13.16 -5.92
N ARG A 140 3.92 13.65 -6.16
CA ARG A 140 4.22 14.67 -7.19
C ARG A 140 3.82 14.22 -8.59
N THR A 141 4.05 12.96 -8.96
CA THR A 141 3.63 12.46 -10.27
C THR A 141 2.12 12.39 -10.45
N THR A 142 1.37 12.14 -9.38
CA THR A 142 -0.10 12.11 -9.45
C THR A 142 -0.74 13.49 -9.61
N LEU A 143 -0.01 14.57 -9.29
CA LEU A 143 -0.43 15.94 -9.59
C LEU A 143 -0.38 16.25 -11.09
N HIS A 144 0.56 15.65 -11.82
CA HIS A 144 0.73 15.83 -13.27
C HIS A 144 0.77 14.47 -14.00
N PRO A 145 -0.39 13.88 -14.33
CA PRO A 145 -0.52 12.49 -14.73
C PRO A 145 -0.05 12.16 -16.17
N GLN A 146 0.81 12.99 -16.77
CA GLN A 146 1.36 12.80 -18.12
C GLN A 146 2.42 11.69 -18.20
N ILE A 147 2.82 11.13 -17.06
CA ILE A 147 3.86 10.12 -16.96
C ILE A 147 3.34 8.76 -17.43
N ARG A 148 4.05 8.16 -18.39
CA ARG A 148 3.77 6.82 -18.92
C ARG A 148 4.31 5.75 -17.96
N ALA A 149 3.48 4.78 -17.62
CA ALA A 149 3.91 3.63 -16.82
C ALA A 149 4.91 2.76 -17.59
N VAL A 150 5.94 2.26 -16.90
CA VAL A 150 6.93 1.36 -17.49
C VAL A 150 6.35 -0.05 -17.59
N ASP A 151 6.44 -0.66 -18.78
CA ASP A 151 5.95 -2.01 -19.03
C ASP A 151 6.60 -3.06 -18.12
N LYS A 152 5.81 -3.99 -17.58
CA LYS A 152 6.27 -5.06 -16.68
C LYS A 152 7.50 -5.82 -17.20
N ALA A 153 7.53 -6.19 -18.48
CA ALA A 153 8.65 -6.91 -19.08
C ALA A 153 9.97 -6.11 -19.06
N VAL A 154 9.88 -4.77 -19.17
CA VAL A 154 11.04 -3.88 -19.07
C VAL A 154 11.54 -3.83 -17.62
N ILE A 155 10.61 -3.79 -16.65
CA ILE A 155 10.93 -3.83 -15.22
C ILE A 155 11.67 -5.13 -14.88
N GLU A 156 11.17 -6.28 -15.32
CA GLU A 156 11.80 -7.60 -15.11
C GLU A 156 13.22 -7.65 -15.71
N THR A 157 13.39 -7.15 -16.93
CA THR A 157 14.71 -7.11 -17.60
C THR A 157 15.72 -6.26 -16.83
N ARG A 158 15.29 -5.12 -16.28
CA ARG A 158 16.17 -4.23 -15.50
C ARG A 158 16.49 -4.78 -14.14
N LEU A 159 15.52 -5.41 -13.50
CA LEU A 159 15.71 -6.06 -12.22
C LEU A 159 16.84 -7.09 -12.29
N GLU A 160 16.91 -7.85 -13.37
CA GLU A 160 18.01 -8.80 -13.59
C GLU A 160 19.38 -8.10 -13.70
N LYS A 161 19.45 -6.96 -14.39
CA LYS A 161 20.68 -6.16 -14.44
C LYS A 161 21.07 -5.62 -13.07
N TRP A 162 20.12 -5.13 -12.30
CA TRP A 162 20.38 -4.57 -10.96
C TRP A 162 20.80 -5.63 -9.94
N ARG A 163 20.42 -6.91 -10.11
CA ARG A 163 20.94 -8.00 -9.27
C ARG A 163 22.46 -8.14 -9.36
N GLY A 164 23.06 -7.83 -10.50
CA GLY A 164 24.51 -7.80 -10.68
C GLY A 164 25.21 -6.61 -9.99
N LEU A 165 24.45 -5.62 -9.51
CA LEU A 165 24.97 -4.40 -8.87
C LEU A 165 24.81 -4.42 -7.33
N ARG A 166 24.47 -5.59 -6.76
CA ARG A 166 24.35 -5.78 -5.32
C ARG A 166 25.67 -5.52 -4.62
N GLN A 167 25.60 -4.76 -3.54
CA GLN A 167 26.73 -4.55 -2.64
C GLN A 167 26.92 -5.76 -1.71
N PRO A 168 28.16 -6.07 -1.27
CA PRO A 168 28.43 -7.18 -0.37
C PRO A 168 27.76 -7.07 1.01
N GLN A 169 27.51 -5.83 1.44
CA GLN A 169 26.83 -5.52 2.71
C GLN A 169 25.58 -4.69 2.41
N GLY A 170 24.61 -4.76 3.32
CA GLY A 170 23.43 -3.90 3.26
C GLY A 170 23.84 -2.42 3.28
N VAL A 171 23.24 -1.64 2.39
CA VAL A 171 23.48 -0.21 2.30
C VAL A 171 22.43 0.50 3.17
N PRO A 172 22.81 1.40 4.08
CA PRO A 172 21.86 2.15 4.90
C PRO A 172 20.85 2.97 4.09
N GLY A 173 19.77 3.41 4.73
CA GLY A 173 18.79 4.35 4.16
C GLY A 173 17.45 3.74 3.78
N ILE A 174 17.38 2.44 3.47
CA ILE A 174 16.11 1.77 3.18
C ILE A 174 16.11 0.30 3.58
N THR A 175 14.98 -0.16 4.10
CA THR A 175 14.73 -1.53 4.56
C THR A 175 13.67 -2.24 3.71
N ALA A 176 13.62 -3.56 3.76
CA ALA A 176 12.58 -4.35 3.07
C ALA A 176 11.16 -3.97 3.51
N GLN A 177 10.99 -3.61 4.78
CA GLN A 177 9.72 -3.15 5.35
C GLN A 177 9.30 -1.80 4.75
N GLU A 178 10.24 -0.87 4.63
CA GLU A 178 9.99 0.44 4.01
C GLU A 178 9.65 0.30 2.52
N VAL A 179 10.25 -0.64 1.80
CA VAL A 179 9.82 -0.98 0.42
C VAL A 179 8.36 -1.46 0.41
N GLY A 180 7.94 -2.26 1.40
CA GLY A 180 6.54 -2.64 1.59
C GLY A 180 5.60 -1.44 1.84
N ALA A 181 6.05 -0.45 2.61
CA ALA A 181 5.30 0.79 2.84
C ALA A 181 5.17 1.63 1.55
N ILE A 182 6.26 1.74 0.75
CA ILE A 182 6.23 2.38 -0.57
C ILE A 182 5.25 1.65 -1.49
N ALA A 183 5.28 0.31 -1.52
CA ALA A 183 4.39 -0.51 -2.34
C ALA A 183 2.92 -0.22 -2.00
N ARG A 184 2.57 -0.22 -0.71
CA ARG A 184 1.22 0.10 -0.23
C ARG A 184 0.79 1.51 -0.62
N PHE A 185 1.66 2.49 -0.40
CA PHE A 185 1.38 3.88 -0.75
C PHE A 185 1.15 4.03 -2.26
N TRP A 186 2.03 3.46 -3.09
CA TRP A 186 1.91 3.47 -4.54
C TRP A 186 0.60 2.81 -5.02
N GLN A 187 0.24 1.64 -4.46
CA GLN A 187 -1.00 0.95 -4.78
C GLN A 187 -2.26 1.77 -4.42
N SER A 188 -2.23 2.53 -3.32
CA SER A 188 -3.36 3.38 -2.90
C SER A 188 -3.49 4.67 -3.72
N THR A 189 -2.38 5.16 -4.26
CA THR A 189 -2.27 6.49 -4.87
C THR A 189 -2.35 6.42 -6.39
N VAL A 190 -1.74 5.42 -7.01
CA VAL A 190 -1.70 5.25 -8.48
C VAL A 190 -2.92 4.47 -8.96
N PRO A 191 -3.63 4.91 -10.02
CA PRO A 191 -4.76 4.15 -10.56
C PRO A 191 -4.39 2.73 -11.00
N ALA A 192 -5.25 1.75 -10.69
CA ALA A 192 -5.00 0.33 -10.97
C ALA A 192 -4.57 0.02 -12.42
N ALA A 193 -5.12 0.73 -13.41
CA ALA A 193 -4.75 0.55 -14.82
C ALA A 193 -3.29 0.90 -15.15
N ARG A 194 -2.63 1.68 -14.30
CA ARG A 194 -1.22 2.08 -14.45
C ARG A 194 -0.28 1.26 -13.55
N GLN A 195 -0.82 0.34 -12.75
CA GLN A 195 -0.02 -0.44 -11.81
C GLN A 195 0.62 -1.65 -12.53
N GLN A 196 1.89 -1.52 -12.91
CA GLN A 196 2.64 -2.55 -13.64
C GLN A 196 3.49 -3.47 -12.74
N ILE A 197 3.70 -3.08 -11.47
CA ILE A 197 4.47 -3.83 -10.47
C ILE A 197 3.48 -4.64 -9.62
N ASP A 198 3.57 -5.97 -9.70
CA ASP A 198 2.77 -6.89 -8.90
C ASP A 198 3.43 -7.23 -7.54
N ASP A 199 2.72 -8.00 -6.71
CA ASP A 199 3.19 -8.38 -5.38
C ASP A 199 4.54 -9.15 -5.45
N VAL A 200 4.76 -9.95 -6.50
CA VAL A 200 6.01 -10.71 -6.68
C VAL A 200 7.17 -9.76 -6.98
N LEU A 201 6.99 -8.80 -7.90
CA LEU A 201 8.01 -7.80 -8.20
C LEU A 201 8.31 -6.91 -6.98
N TRP A 202 7.30 -6.52 -6.22
CA TRP A 202 7.50 -5.79 -4.96
C TRP A 202 8.31 -6.59 -3.94
N HIS A 203 8.09 -7.91 -3.84
CA HIS A 203 8.92 -8.77 -3.01
C HIS A 203 10.38 -8.77 -3.47
N GLN A 204 10.61 -8.88 -4.78
CA GLN A 204 11.96 -8.88 -5.32
C GLN A 204 12.66 -7.52 -5.12
N PHE A 205 11.93 -6.40 -5.19
CA PHE A 205 12.46 -5.09 -4.80
C PHE A 205 12.79 -5.04 -3.31
N ALA A 206 11.93 -5.56 -2.44
CA ALA A 206 12.18 -5.59 -1.00
C ALA A 206 13.44 -6.38 -0.63
N GLN A 207 13.77 -7.43 -1.39
CA GLN A 207 15.02 -8.19 -1.23
C GLN A 207 16.25 -7.48 -1.84
N LEU A 208 16.06 -6.76 -2.95
CA LEU A 208 17.17 -6.19 -3.73
C LEU A 208 17.58 -4.79 -3.24
N VAL A 209 16.64 -3.86 -3.14
CA VAL A 209 16.89 -2.43 -2.94
C VAL A 209 17.75 -2.13 -1.70
N PRO A 210 17.56 -2.77 -0.54
CA PRO A 210 18.43 -2.53 0.63
C PRO A 210 19.92 -2.85 0.37
N SER A 211 20.24 -3.68 -0.62
CA SER A 211 21.61 -4.03 -1.01
C SER A 211 22.16 -3.21 -2.19
N LEU A 212 21.43 -2.21 -2.67
CA LEU A 212 21.87 -1.35 -3.78
C LEU A 212 22.46 -0.04 -3.27
N ASP A 213 23.41 0.51 -4.03
CA ASP A 213 23.92 1.87 -3.81
C ASP A 213 22.89 2.95 -4.17
N LEU A 214 23.14 4.18 -3.74
CA LEU A 214 22.18 5.28 -3.87
C LEU A 214 21.83 5.59 -5.35
N THR A 215 22.81 5.52 -6.24
CA THR A 215 22.61 5.77 -7.68
C THR A 215 21.78 4.69 -8.34
N THR A 216 22.02 3.41 -8.00
CA THR A 216 21.20 2.31 -8.53
C THR A 216 19.79 2.35 -7.94
N ARG A 217 19.62 2.71 -6.66
CA ARG A 217 18.29 2.95 -6.06
C ARG A 217 17.52 4.04 -6.80
N ALA A 218 18.17 5.15 -7.18
CA ALA A 218 17.53 6.18 -8.00
C ALA A 218 17.01 5.62 -9.33
N SER A 219 17.78 4.74 -9.98
CA SER A 219 17.36 4.05 -11.20
C SER A 219 16.16 3.12 -10.96
N VAL A 220 16.12 2.40 -9.83
CA VAL A 220 14.96 1.59 -9.43
C VAL A 220 13.71 2.45 -9.23
N TRP A 221 13.83 3.52 -8.44
CA TRP A 221 12.70 4.39 -8.13
C TRP A 221 12.22 5.20 -9.33
N SER A 222 13.07 5.42 -10.33
CA SER A 222 12.68 6.05 -11.58
C SER A 222 11.49 5.39 -12.28
N LEU A 223 11.30 4.08 -12.08
CA LEU A 223 10.16 3.33 -12.61
C LEU A 223 8.81 3.87 -12.11
N LEU A 224 8.77 4.40 -10.88
CA LEU A 224 7.54 4.86 -10.22
C LEU A 224 7.08 6.23 -10.74
N TRP A 225 7.97 6.95 -11.45
CA TRP A 225 7.69 8.21 -12.11
C TRP A 225 8.04 8.20 -13.60
N GLY A 226 7.92 7.02 -14.23
CA GLY A 226 8.03 6.82 -15.68
C GLY A 226 9.35 7.32 -16.26
N GLU A 227 10.43 7.15 -15.51
CA GLU A 227 11.81 7.37 -15.92
C GLU A 227 12.15 8.81 -16.35
N GLN A 228 11.41 9.79 -15.81
CA GLN A 228 11.79 11.18 -16.00
C GLN A 228 13.16 11.43 -15.37
N GLN A 229 14.08 11.99 -16.15
CA GLN A 229 15.45 12.23 -15.71
C GLN A 229 15.50 13.39 -14.70
N GLU A 230 14.69 14.43 -14.89
CA GLU A 230 14.65 15.63 -14.05
C GLU A 230 14.21 15.31 -12.61
N LEU A 231 12.99 14.81 -12.43
CA LEU A 231 12.81 13.46 -11.87
C LEU A 231 13.83 12.94 -10.87
N THR A 232 14.50 11.95 -11.41
CA THR A 232 15.47 11.10 -10.76
C THR A 232 16.66 11.91 -10.23
N GLN A 233 17.08 12.96 -10.94
CA GLN A 233 18.15 13.84 -10.48
C GLN A 233 17.75 14.69 -9.27
N GLN A 234 16.52 15.21 -9.26
CA GLN A 234 15.99 15.96 -8.12
C GLN A 234 15.88 15.06 -6.88
N TRP A 235 15.37 13.83 -7.06
CA TRP A 235 15.33 12.83 -5.98
C TRP A 235 16.74 12.49 -5.49
N LEU A 236 17.69 12.24 -6.39
CA LEU A 236 19.06 11.87 -6.04
C LEU A 236 19.77 13.00 -5.28
N LYS A 237 19.59 14.27 -5.67
CA LYS A 237 20.13 15.43 -4.94
C LYS A 237 19.66 15.45 -3.48
N LEU A 238 18.37 15.25 -3.25
CA LEU A 238 17.76 15.24 -1.92
C LEU A 238 18.18 14.01 -1.10
N ALA A 239 18.24 12.83 -1.74
CA ALA A 239 18.66 11.60 -1.10
C ALA A 239 20.15 11.63 -0.70
N HIS A 240 20.99 12.35 -1.46
CA HIS A 240 22.40 12.56 -1.11
C HIS A 240 22.55 13.36 0.20
N VAL A 241 21.68 14.34 0.43
CA VAL A 241 21.66 15.10 1.69
C VAL A 241 21.24 14.19 2.85
N LEU A 242 20.22 13.33 2.67
CA LEU A 242 19.87 12.33 3.69
C LEU A 242 21.01 11.33 3.95
N HIS A 243 21.81 11.01 2.95
CA HIS A 243 23.00 10.18 3.14
C HIS A 243 24.08 10.92 3.96
N GLN A 244 24.29 12.22 3.72
CA GLN A 244 25.21 13.06 4.50
C GLN A 244 24.80 13.14 5.98
N THR A 245 23.51 13.06 6.30
CA THR A 245 23.02 13.01 7.69
C THR A 245 23.16 11.62 8.33
N SER A 246 23.85 10.68 7.67
CA SER A 246 23.89 9.26 8.07
C SER A 246 22.50 8.63 8.20
N HIS A 247 21.53 9.12 7.43
CA HIS A 247 20.12 8.72 7.49
C HIS A 247 19.49 8.89 8.88
N ALA A 248 19.96 9.86 9.67
CA ALA A 248 19.36 10.20 10.96
C ALA A 248 17.91 10.67 10.78
N SER A 249 17.01 10.15 11.63
CA SER A 249 15.59 10.56 11.63
C SER A 249 15.38 11.94 12.21
N GLU A 250 16.30 12.39 13.08
CA GLU A 250 16.23 13.67 13.76
C GLU A 250 17.56 14.43 13.66
N LEU A 251 17.48 15.76 13.56
CA LEU A 251 18.61 16.67 13.63
C LEU A 251 18.43 17.65 14.79
N ALA A 252 19.53 17.97 15.47
CA ALA A 252 19.63 19.14 16.33
C ALA A 252 20.08 20.35 15.50
N ALA A 253 19.36 21.46 15.65
CA ALA A 253 19.54 22.64 14.81
C ALA A 253 19.58 23.95 15.63
N PRO A 254 20.27 25.00 15.13
CA PRO A 254 20.43 26.24 15.86
C PRO A 254 19.16 27.08 15.83
N LEU A 255 18.94 27.87 16.88
CA LEU A 255 17.78 28.76 17.00
C LEU A 255 17.72 29.82 15.88
N SER A 256 18.86 30.15 15.27
CA SER A 256 18.96 31.11 14.17
C SER A 256 18.14 30.74 12.93
N LEU A 257 17.65 29.50 12.83
CA LEU A 257 16.70 29.09 11.79
C LEU A 257 15.31 29.69 11.96
N LEU A 258 14.91 30.03 13.19
CA LEU A 258 13.58 30.57 13.49
C LEU A 258 13.59 32.06 13.79
N VAL A 259 14.65 32.54 14.45
CA VAL A 259 14.73 33.92 14.92
C VAL A 259 16.15 34.44 14.76
N ASP A 260 16.31 35.65 14.23
CA ASP A 260 17.60 36.30 14.08
C ASP A 260 18.16 36.84 15.43
N ASN A 261 19.34 37.47 15.39
CA ASN A 261 19.98 38.04 16.57
C ASN A 261 19.19 39.21 17.20
N PHE A 262 18.24 39.81 16.48
CA PHE A 262 17.39 40.91 16.93
C PHE A 262 16.02 40.45 17.45
N GLY A 263 15.74 39.13 17.43
CA GLY A 263 14.43 38.63 17.83
C GLY A 263 13.39 38.67 16.72
N LEU A 264 13.79 38.91 15.47
CA LEU A 264 12.91 38.96 14.31
C LEU A 264 12.81 37.58 13.64
N PRO A 265 11.68 37.26 12.96
CA PRO A 265 11.49 35.99 12.29
C PRO A 265 12.58 35.70 11.25
N GLY A 266 13.12 34.48 11.27
CA GLY A 266 14.04 33.99 10.25
C GLY A 266 13.37 33.78 8.89
N GLU A 267 14.11 34.02 7.80
CA GLU A 267 13.59 33.87 6.44
C GLU A 267 13.86 32.47 5.86
N GLY A 268 12.91 31.96 5.06
CA GLY A 268 13.10 30.81 4.17
C GLY A 268 13.03 29.42 4.81
N PHE A 269 13.36 29.27 6.09
CA PHE A 269 13.30 27.96 6.75
C PHE A 269 11.88 27.53 7.13
N LEU A 270 11.20 28.31 7.98
CA LEU A 270 9.89 27.95 8.52
C LEU A 270 8.75 28.21 7.51
N THR A 271 8.77 29.39 6.88
CA THR A 271 7.72 29.85 5.96
C THR A 271 8.27 29.95 4.54
N HIS A 272 7.39 29.88 3.55
CA HIS A 272 7.77 30.12 2.17
C HIS A 272 8.14 31.59 1.96
N GLY A 273 9.42 31.85 1.67
CA GLY A 273 9.91 33.16 1.23
C GLY A 273 10.78 33.00 -0.01
N THR A 274 10.71 33.96 -0.93
CA THR A 274 11.78 34.15 -1.93
C THR A 274 13.00 34.65 -1.18
N PHE A 275 14.08 33.86 -1.14
CA PHE A 275 15.38 34.34 -0.70
C PHE A 275 15.70 35.64 -1.47
N THR A 276 15.85 36.73 -0.74
CA THR A 276 16.18 38.04 -1.33
C THR A 276 17.63 38.09 -1.84
N LEU A 277 18.44 37.09 -1.48
CA LEU A 277 19.84 36.94 -1.89
C LEU A 277 20.04 35.62 -2.67
N PRO A 278 20.81 35.61 -3.79
CA PRO A 278 20.97 34.43 -4.64
C PRO A 278 21.85 33.30 -4.10
N ASP A 279 22.35 33.36 -2.86
CA ASP A 279 23.22 32.34 -2.29
C ASP A 279 22.50 31.53 -1.22
N ALA A 280 22.60 30.20 -1.34
CA ALA A 280 22.05 29.24 -0.39
C ALA A 280 22.69 29.45 0.98
N GLN A 281 21.99 30.14 1.88
CA GLN A 281 22.40 30.26 3.27
C GLN A 281 22.55 28.84 3.82
N GLU A 282 23.75 28.49 4.28
CA GLU A 282 24.02 27.21 4.93
C GLU A 282 23.84 27.32 6.44
N THR A 283 23.49 26.21 7.08
CA THR A 283 23.36 26.11 8.53
C THR A 283 24.09 24.87 9.04
N LEU A 284 24.72 25.01 10.22
CA LEU A 284 25.40 23.92 10.90
C LEU A 284 24.39 23.12 11.73
N LEU A 285 24.41 21.80 11.64
CA LEU A 285 23.44 20.89 12.25
C LEU A 285 24.14 19.65 12.80
N HIS A 286 23.53 19.00 13.79
CA HIS A 286 24.02 17.73 14.32
C HIS A 286 22.99 16.61 14.07
N PRO A 287 23.33 15.57 13.30
CA PRO A 287 22.49 14.38 13.22
C PRO A 287 22.40 13.68 14.57
N LEU A 288 21.19 13.22 14.94
CA LEU A 288 20.95 12.53 16.19
C LEU A 288 20.85 11.02 15.98
N ASN A 289 21.54 10.24 16.80
CA ASN A 289 21.41 8.79 16.86
C ASN A 289 21.11 8.37 18.30
N ASN A 290 19.88 7.91 18.55
CA ASN A 290 19.40 7.55 19.90
C ASN A 290 19.65 8.65 20.97
N GLY A 291 19.56 9.92 20.57
CA GLY A 291 19.79 11.08 21.44
C GLY A 291 21.24 11.59 21.44
N GLU A 292 22.21 10.82 20.94
CA GLU A 292 23.60 11.26 20.84
C GLU A 292 23.82 12.13 19.59
N MET A 293 24.52 13.25 19.74
CA MET A 293 24.88 14.14 18.63
C MET A 293 26.09 13.59 17.87
N LEU A 294 25.91 13.35 16.58
CA LEU A 294 26.98 13.00 15.65
C LEU A 294 27.74 14.26 15.19
N ASN A 295 28.77 14.08 14.36
CA ASN A 295 29.56 15.18 13.81
C ASN A 295 28.69 16.20 13.09
N ALA A 296 29.04 17.49 13.26
CA ALA A 296 28.35 18.59 12.63
C ALA A 296 28.41 18.49 11.10
N ILE A 297 27.31 18.83 10.45
CA ILE A 297 27.18 18.93 9.00
C ILE A 297 26.66 20.32 8.60
N SER A 298 27.07 20.80 7.43
CA SER A 298 26.56 22.06 6.85
C SER A 298 25.58 21.73 5.74
N LEU A 299 24.36 22.26 5.82
CA LEU A 299 23.32 22.05 4.80
C LEU A 299 22.71 23.37 4.32
N PRO A 300 22.36 23.48 3.02
CA PRO A 300 21.53 24.58 2.52
C PRO A 300 20.17 24.63 3.24
N VAL A 301 19.78 25.82 3.70
CA VAL A 301 18.54 26.04 4.47
C VAL A 301 17.28 25.69 3.67
N ASP A 302 17.27 25.95 2.36
CA ASP A 302 16.16 25.60 1.46
C ASP A 302 15.95 24.08 1.35
N VAL A 303 17.05 23.34 1.20
CA VAL A 303 17.03 21.87 1.16
C VAL A 303 16.65 21.31 2.51
N LEU A 304 17.16 21.88 3.61
CA LEU A 304 16.78 21.49 4.97
C LEU A 304 15.28 21.73 5.22
N ALA A 305 14.75 22.89 4.85
CA ALA A 305 13.33 23.21 4.99
C ALA A 305 12.46 22.23 4.21
N PHE A 306 12.88 21.86 3.00
CA PHE A 306 12.20 20.85 2.21
C PHE A 306 12.26 19.45 2.85
N LEU A 307 13.42 19.02 3.35
CA LEU A 307 13.58 17.70 3.96
C LEU A 307 13.00 17.59 5.38
N THR A 308 12.78 18.72 6.07
CA THR A 308 12.18 18.71 7.40
C THR A 308 10.69 18.40 7.31
N ARG A 309 10.27 17.29 7.91
CA ARG A 309 8.88 16.83 7.97
C ARG A 309 8.12 17.53 9.08
N GLU A 310 8.72 17.60 10.27
CA GLU A 310 8.11 18.15 11.48
C GLU A 310 9.17 18.89 12.31
N LEU A 311 8.80 20.06 12.85
CA LEU A 311 9.57 20.82 13.83
C LEU A 311 8.85 20.79 15.18
N VAL A 312 9.58 20.44 16.24
CA VAL A 312 9.03 20.40 17.62
C VAL A 312 9.29 21.74 18.31
N LEU A 313 8.24 22.32 18.89
CA LEU A 313 8.24 23.56 19.65
C LEU A 313 7.69 23.31 21.06
N PRO A 314 8.55 23.35 22.10
CA PRO A 314 8.09 23.27 23.48
C PRO A 314 7.20 24.47 23.82
N VAL A 315 6.08 24.23 24.52
CA VAL A 315 5.16 25.27 25.02
C VAL A 315 5.14 25.28 26.55
N GLU A 316 4.96 26.47 27.14
CA GLU A 316 4.90 26.63 28.60
C GLU A 316 3.64 26.00 29.21
N SER A 317 2.53 26.02 28.49
CA SER A 317 1.23 25.55 28.98
C SER A 317 0.40 24.95 27.84
N SER A 318 -0.45 23.99 28.19
CA SER A 318 -1.52 23.51 27.33
C SER A 318 -2.81 23.37 28.13
N ALA A 319 -3.96 23.61 27.49
CA ALA A 319 -5.28 23.35 28.04
C ALA A 319 -5.60 21.86 28.15
N LEU A 320 -4.78 20.99 27.54
CA LEU A 320 -4.95 19.55 27.53
C LEU A 320 -3.72 18.87 28.14
N ASP A 321 -3.95 17.99 29.11
CA ASP A 321 -2.88 17.28 29.81
C ASP A 321 -2.28 16.17 28.94
N ASN A 322 -0.95 16.21 28.74
CA ASN A 322 -0.21 15.20 27.97
C ASN A 322 -0.67 14.99 26.52
N VAL A 323 -1.18 16.04 25.88
CA VAL A 323 -1.61 16.02 24.48
C VAL A 323 -0.79 17.03 23.67
N ASP A 324 -0.14 16.55 22.61
CA ASP A 324 0.55 17.42 21.66
C ASP A 324 -0.44 18.01 20.66
N ILE A 325 -0.23 19.27 20.26
CA ILE A 325 -0.98 19.88 19.16
C ILE A 325 -0.10 19.92 17.92
N ILE A 326 -0.55 19.35 16.81
CA ILE A 326 0.16 19.30 15.55
C ILE A 326 -0.54 20.22 14.56
N ASP A 327 0.13 21.27 14.12
CA ASP A 327 -0.36 22.12 13.03
C ASP A 327 0.15 21.57 11.69
N ILE A 328 -0.76 21.06 10.86
CA ILE A 328 -0.44 20.43 9.57
C ILE A 328 -0.72 21.44 8.43
N PRO A 329 0.30 21.83 7.65
CA PRO A 329 0.13 22.83 6.59
C PRO A 329 -0.67 22.28 5.40
N VAL A 330 -1.48 23.15 4.78
CA VAL A 330 -2.25 22.86 3.56
C VAL A 330 -2.07 24.00 2.55
N PHE A 331 -1.45 23.71 1.39
CA PHE A 331 -1.32 24.68 0.29
C PHE A 331 -2.62 24.81 -0.50
N ALA A 332 -2.92 26.05 -0.92
CA ALA A 332 -3.82 26.28 -2.04
C ALA A 332 -3.08 25.89 -3.34
N ASP A 333 -3.70 25.03 -4.16
CA ASP A 333 -3.08 24.30 -5.27
C ASP A 333 -2.44 25.16 -6.40
N ASN A 334 -2.51 26.50 -6.35
CA ASN A 334 -2.25 27.38 -7.50
C ASN A 334 -0.98 28.25 -7.43
N SER A 335 -0.11 28.15 -6.41
CA SER A 335 1.02 29.08 -6.27
C SER A 335 2.37 28.48 -5.85
N ALA A 336 2.43 27.19 -5.54
CA ALA A 336 3.65 26.53 -5.06
C ALA A 336 4.35 25.71 -6.16
N ASP A 337 5.66 25.50 -6.04
CA ASP A 337 6.39 24.49 -6.80
C ASP A 337 5.70 23.11 -6.65
N PRO A 338 5.56 22.30 -7.72
CA PRO A 338 4.84 21.03 -7.67
C PRO A 338 5.35 20.05 -6.61
N LEU A 339 6.65 20.08 -6.27
CA LEU A 339 7.19 19.21 -5.23
C LEU A 339 6.82 19.70 -3.82
N SER A 340 6.76 21.01 -3.60
CA SER A 340 6.27 21.60 -2.34
C SER A 340 4.77 21.32 -2.13
N GLN A 341 3.98 21.42 -3.20
CA GLN A 341 2.57 21.04 -3.19
C GLN A 341 2.40 19.54 -2.85
N ALA A 342 3.21 18.68 -3.47
CA ALA A 342 3.21 17.25 -3.19
C ALA A 342 3.56 16.97 -1.72
N LYS A 343 4.55 17.69 -1.15
CA LYS A 343 4.93 17.55 0.25
C LYS A 343 3.78 17.80 1.20
N CYS A 344 3.05 18.90 1.06
CA CYS A 344 1.92 19.15 1.97
C CYS A 344 0.76 18.19 1.78
N GLN A 345 0.47 17.75 0.55
CA GLN A 345 -0.54 16.70 0.37
C GLN A 345 -0.09 15.38 1.01
N TRP A 346 1.20 15.08 0.96
CA TRP A 346 1.80 13.89 1.57
C TRP A 346 1.91 13.97 3.10
N LEU A 347 2.07 15.15 3.72
CA LEU A 347 2.19 15.25 5.18
C LEU A 347 1.00 14.62 5.92
N LEU A 348 -0.23 14.85 5.47
CA LEU A 348 -1.40 14.18 6.07
C LEU A 348 -1.35 12.66 5.91
N GLU A 349 -0.84 12.19 4.78
CA GLU A 349 -0.67 10.77 4.50
C GLU A 349 0.42 10.14 5.40
N HIS A 350 1.53 10.85 5.62
CA HIS A 350 2.54 10.46 6.58
C HIS A 350 1.92 10.28 7.97
N TYR A 351 1.19 11.27 8.46
CA TYR A 351 0.53 11.20 9.77
C TYR A 351 -0.46 10.03 9.84
N ARG A 352 -1.22 9.80 8.76
CA ARG A 352 -2.09 8.63 8.62
C ARG A 352 -1.33 7.31 8.78
N GLN A 353 -0.17 7.16 8.14
CA GLN A 353 0.67 5.96 8.22
C GLN A 353 1.26 5.78 9.64
N GLN A 354 1.51 6.87 10.35
CA GLN A 354 1.98 6.87 11.74
C GLN A 354 0.86 6.75 12.79
N LEU A 355 -0.40 6.63 12.36
CA LEU A 355 -1.60 6.59 13.21
C LEU A 355 -1.73 7.79 14.17
N GLN A 356 -1.20 8.93 13.74
CA GLN A 356 -1.37 10.23 14.38
C GLN A 356 -2.06 11.22 13.43
N PRO A 357 -2.69 12.28 13.92
CA PRO A 357 -3.06 12.49 15.33
C PRO A 357 -4.10 11.47 15.82
N ASP A 358 -4.40 11.48 17.11
CA ASP A 358 -5.52 10.73 17.68
C ASP A 358 -6.87 11.33 17.26
N VAL A 359 -6.93 12.67 17.23
CA VAL A 359 -8.07 13.44 16.72
C VAL A 359 -7.59 14.41 15.64
N LEU A 360 -8.22 14.40 14.48
CA LEU A 360 -8.00 15.36 13.40
C LEU A 360 -9.10 16.41 13.39
N VAL A 361 -8.74 17.66 13.67
CA VAL A 361 -9.63 18.82 13.70
C VAL A 361 -9.52 19.58 12.38
N ILE A 362 -10.63 19.63 11.66
CA ILE A 362 -10.75 20.21 10.33
C ILE A 362 -11.12 21.70 10.42
N CYS A 363 -10.26 22.54 9.86
CA CYS A 363 -10.39 24.00 9.76
C CYS A 363 -10.54 24.40 8.28
N ASN A 364 -11.73 24.17 7.70
CA ASN A 364 -12.04 24.27 6.26
C ASN A 364 -11.32 23.20 5.42
N ALA A 365 -12.00 22.09 5.17
CA ALA A 365 -11.49 20.95 4.42
C ALA A 365 -11.16 21.27 2.96
N THR A 366 -11.98 22.11 2.32
CA THR A 366 -11.84 22.46 0.90
C THR A 366 -11.97 23.96 0.65
N ALA A 367 -11.16 24.48 -0.27
CA ALA A 367 -11.23 25.88 -0.72
C ALA A 367 -12.00 26.04 -2.04
N GLN A 368 -12.12 24.96 -2.83
CA GLN A 368 -12.75 24.95 -4.15
C GLN A 368 -13.66 23.72 -4.33
N HIS A 369 -14.68 23.82 -5.18
CA HIS A 369 -15.65 22.75 -5.39
C HIS A 369 -15.08 21.51 -6.10
N ASP A 370 -14.17 21.71 -7.05
CA ASP A 370 -13.50 20.64 -7.81
C ASP A 370 -12.64 19.72 -6.92
N GLN A 371 -12.14 20.24 -5.81
CA GLN A 371 -11.34 19.49 -4.83
C GLN A 371 -12.19 18.59 -3.91
N THR A 372 -13.51 18.79 -3.84
CA THR A 372 -14.41 18.13 -2.87
C THR A 372 -14.26 16.61 -2.87
N ALA A 373 -14.35 15.97 -4.04
CA ALA A 373 -14.30 14.51 -4.14
C ALA A 373 -12.92 13.96 -3.74
N LYS A 374 -11.83 14.64 -4.15
CA LYS A 374 -10.46 14.26 -3.79
C LYS A 374 -10.25 14.37 -2.27
N LYS A 375 -10.66 15.49 -1.66
CA LYS A 375 -10.53 15.72 -0.21
C LYS A 375 -11.39 14.76 0.60
N ALA A 376 -12.63 14.50 0.18
CA ALA A 376 -13.48 13.49 0.83
C ALA A 376 -12.84 12.09 0.79
N LYS A 377 -12.25 11.68 -0.33
CA LYS A 377 -11.53 10.40 -0.43
C LYS A 377 -10.33 10.34 0.52
N VAL A 378 -9.54 11.41 0.61
CA VAL A 378 -8.38 11.49 1.53
C VAL A 378 -8.82 11.36 2.99
N LEU A 379 -9.81 12.15 3.42
CA LEU A 379 -10.31 12.10 4.80
C LEU A 379 -11.01 10.77 5.12
N MET A 380 -11.74 10.19 4.17
CA MET A 380 -12.33 8.86 4.33
C MET A 380 -11.25 7.79 4.54
N ASN A 381 -10.17 7.86 3.76
CA ASN A 381 -9.06 6.93 3.91
C ASN A 381 -8.33 7.13 5.25
N TRP A 382 -8.19 8.38 5.70
CA TRP A 382 -7.65 8.69 7.02
C TRP A 382 -8.48 8.05 8.13
N VAL A 383 -9.80 8.23 8.13
CA VAL A 383 -10.69 7.60 9.13
C VAL A 383 -10.61 6.09 9.05
N LYS A 384 -10.70 5.49 7.85
CA LYS A 384 -10.68 4.03 7.66
C LYS A 384 -9.40 3.39 8.23
N GLU A 385 -8.25 4.05 8.12
CA GLU A 385 -6.97 3.47 8.55
C GLU A 385 -6.57 3.82 9.99
N THR A 386 -7.06 4.94 10.54
CA THR A 386 -6.66 5.43 11.87
C THR A 386 -7.73 5.27 12.95
N GLN A 387 -8.98 5.00 12.59
CA GLN A 387 -10.11 4.87 13.50
C GLN A 387 -10.74 3.47 13.39
N PRO A 388 -11.32 2.92 14.48
CA PRO A 388 -12.01 1.64 14.41
C PRO A 388 -13.28 1.78 13.57
N ALA A 389 -13.73 0.68 12.98
CA ALA A 389 -14.97 0.66 12.19
C ALA A 389 -16.24 0.70 13.07
N GLU A 390 -16.11 0.44 14.37
CA GLU A 390 -17.20 0.45 15.34
C GLU A 390 -17.74 1.86 15.59
N GLU A 391 -19.02 1.97 15.94
CA GLU A 391 -19.61 3.25 16.33
C GLU A 391 -18.95 3.77 17.62
N SER A 392 -18.23 4.89 17.52
CA SER A 392 -17.65 5.59 18.66
C SER A 392 -18.52 6.78 19.02
N ALA A 393 -18.77 6.97 20.32
CA ALA A 393 -19.43 8.19 20.82
C ALA A 393 -18.61 9.46 20.53
N LEU A 394 -17.28 9.34 20.41
CA LEU A 394 -16.35 10.44 20.12
C LEU A 394 -15.59 10.11 18.82
N PRO A 395 -15.97 10.68 17.66
CA PRO A 395 -15.28 10.45 16.40
C PRO A 395 -13.88 11.08 16.38
N GLY A 396 -12.88 10.37 15.86
CA GLY A 396 -11.52 10.92 15.71
C GLY A 396 -11.35 11.95 14.59
N LEU A 397 -12.39 12.23 13.79
CA LEU A 397 -12.39 13.29 12.78
C LEU A 397 -13.48 14.31 13.15
N VAL A 398 -13.14 15.59 13.30
CA VAL A 398 -14.09 16.61 13.71
C VAL A 398 -13.92 17.92 12.95
N TRP A 399 -15.02 18.59 12.60
CA TRP A 399 -15.00 19.94 12.05
C TRP A 399 -15.08 20.97 13.16
N ALA A 400 -14.15 21.92 13.20
CA ALA A 400 -14.21 23.05 14.11
C ALA A 400 -14.89 24.25 13.44
N ILE A 401 -16.02 24.68 13.98
CA ILE A 401 -16.68 25.93 13.61
C ILE A 401 -16.06 27.05 14.46
N THR A 402 -15.18 27.84 13.86
CA THR A 402 -14.53 28.99 14.52
C THR A 402 -15.10 30.31 13.96
N PRO A 403 -14.82 31.47 14.58
CA PRO A 403 -15.18 32.77 14.01
C PRO A 403 -14.59 33.03 12.62
N HIS A 404 -13.56 32.26 12.23
CA HIS A 404 -12.85 32.37 10.96
C HIS A 404 -13.26 31.30 9.93
N ASP A 405 -14.39 30.63 10.15
CA ASP A 405 -14.94 29.66 9.21
C ASP A 405 -15.41 30.33 7.90
N ALA A 406 -15.36 29.60 6.77
CA ALA A 406 -15.82 30.11 5.46
C ALA A 406 -17.29 30.50 5.47
N ARG A 407 -18.11 29.82 6.29
CA ARG A 407 -19.52 30.15 6.48
C ARG A 407 -19.75 31.59 6.90
N PHE A 408 -18.85 32.14 7.71
CA PHE A 408 -18.94 33.52 8.19
C PHE A 408 -18.14 34.48 7.33
N THR A 409 -16.94 34.07 6.91
CA THR A 409 -15.99 34.95 6.20
C THR A 409 -16.31 35.10 4.71
N THR A 410 -16.65 34.02 4.01
CA THR A 410 -16.95 34.01 2.56
C THR A 410 -18.44 33.74 2.25
N ARG A 411 -19.25 33.43 3.26
CA ARG A 411 -20.66 33.03 3.14
C ARG A 411 -20.88 31.77 2.30
N GLN A 412 -19.87 30.89 2.22
CA GLN A 412 -19.94 29.61 1.51
C GLN A 412 -19.61 28.46 2.45
N ASN A 413 -20.36 27.35 2.36
CA ASN A 413 -20.13 26.13 3.13
C ASN A 413 -19.71 24.96 2.22
N LEU A 414 -18.51 25.03 1.64
CA LEU A 414 -18.03 23.99 0.72
C LEU A 414 -17.81 22.64 1.42
N ASP A 415 -17.54 22.68 2.72
CA ASP A 415 -17.28 21.48 3.53
C ASP A 415 -18.52 20.59 3.69
N GLU A 416 -19.74 21.12 3.50
CA GLU A 416 -20.98 20.33 3.56
C GLU A 416 -20.97 19.18 2.54
N ALA A 417 -20.45 19.43 1.35
CA ALA A 417 -20.35 18.41 0.32
C ALA A 417 -19.31 17.33 0.68
N VAL A 418 -18.22 17.72 1.35
CA VAL A 418 -17.21 16.78 1.87
C VAL A 418 -17.82 15.92 2.98
N GLN A 419 -18.54 16.54 3.91
CA GLN A 419 -19.25 15.88 5.01
C GLN A 419 -20.29 14.87 4.50
N HIS A 420 -21.09 15.25 3.48
CA HIS A 420 -22.08 14.36 2.87
C HIS A 420 -21.43 13.11 2.25
N LEU A 421 -20.28 13.26 1.57
CA LEU A 421 -19.53 12.13 1.01
C LEU A 421 -18.90 11.22 2.07
N LEU A 422 -18.63 11.75 3.28
CA LEU A 422 -18.11 10.97 4.40
C LEU A 422 -19.18 10.16 5.12
N GLY A 423 -20.46 10.44 4.88
CA GLY A 423 -21.60 9.75 5.47
C GLY A 423 -22.15 10.48 6.69
N LYS A 424 -22.81 9.74 7.58
CA LYS A 424 -23.59 10.31 8.68
C LYS A 424 -22.71 10.91 9.80
N PRO A 425 -23.08 12.09 10.35
CA PRO A 425 -22.42 12.66 11.51
C PRO A 425 -22.59 11.75 12.73
N GLY A 426 -21.63 11.82 13.66
CA GLY A 426 -21.58 10.99 14.89
C GLY A 426 -21.05 9.58 14.67
N LEU A 427 -21.01 9.09 13.43
CA LEU A 427 -20.47 7.77 13.10
C LEU A 427 -18.97 7.85 12.78
N ARG A 428 -18.62 8.65 11.77
CA ARG A 428 -17.25 8.76 11.22
C ARG A 428 -16.63 10.13 11.45
N TRP A 429 -17.47 11.14 11.68
CA TRP A 429 -17.05 12.50 11.89
C TRP A 429 -18.01 13.27 12.81
N GLY A 430 -17.52 14.32 13.46
CA GLY A 430 -18.31 15.20 14.33
C GLY A 430 -18.11 16.69 14.04
N THR A 431 -18.82 17.54 14.76
CA THR A 431 -18.71 19.00 14.67
C THR A 431 -18.57 19.61 16.05
N LEU A 432 -17.62 20.52 16.20
CA LEU A 432 -17.32 21.25 17.43
C LEU A 432 -17.47 22.75 17.16
N GLN A 433 -18.15 23.47 18.05
CA GLN A 433 -18.28 24.92 17.97
C GLN A 433 -17.29 25.58 18.90
N ALA A 434 -16.39 26.39 18.36
CA ALA A 434 -15.34 27.11 19.07
C ALA A 434 -15.46 28.61 18.75
N LEU A 435 -16.61 29.20 19.09
CA LEU A 435 -16.98 30.57 18.70
C LEU A 435 -16.68 31.62 19.77
N ASP A 436 -16.75 31.22 21.04
CA ASP A 436 -16.58 32.07 22.22
C ASP A 436 -15.95 31.26 23.36
N SER A 437 -15.64 31.91 24.49
CA SER A 437 -14.96 31.27 25.62
C SER A 437 -15.73 30.08 26.21
N HIS A 438 -17.06 30.12 26.24
CA HIS A 438 -17.88 29.06 26.82
C HIS A 438 -18.01 27.84 25.88
N SER A 439 -18.22 28.08 24.58
CA SER A 439 -18.19 27.03 23.57
C SER A 439 -16.79 26.41 23.46
N MET A 440 -15.72 27.20 23.58
CA MET A 440 -14.35 26.71 23.60
C MET A 440 -14.06 25.81 24.83
N GLN A 441 -14.60 26.11 26.01
CA GLN A 441 -14.48 25.22 27.17
C GLN A 441 -15.08 23.83 26.89
N ARG A 442 -16.23 23.78 26.21
CA ARG A 442 -16.84 22.50 25.79
C ARG A 442 -15.98 21.75 24.77
N VAL A 443 -15.31 22.48 23.88
CA VAL A 443 -14.35 21.90 22.93
C VAL A 443 -13.15 21.29 23.66
N ILE A 444 -12.59 22.00 24.64
CA ILE A 444 -11.48 21.50 25.47
C ILE A 444 -11.93 20.26 26.25
N GLU A 445 -13.11 20.29 26.88
CA GLU A 445 -13.66 19.15 27.62
C GLU A 445 -13.85 17.93 26.70
N TRP A 446 -14.43 18.14 25.51
CA TRP A 446 -14.64 17.08 24.53
C TRP A 446 -13.31 16.51 24.02
N LEU A 447 -12.34 17.36 23.70
CA LEU A 447 -11.01 16.93 23.22
C LEU A 447 -10.24 16.19 24.32
N SER A 448 -10.34 16.65 25.57
CA SER A 448 -9.77 15.99 26.74
C SER A 448 -10.34 14.58 26.90
N GLN A 449 -11.68 14.42 26.80
CA GLN A 449 -12.31 13.10 26.82
C GLN A 449 -11.85 12.21 25.66
N ALA A 450 -11.82 12.74 24.43
CA ALA A 450 -11.45 11.99 23.22
C ALA A 450 -9.98 11.53 23.19
N THR A 451 -9.10 12.21 23.94
CA THR A 451 -7.65 11.95 23.97
C THR A 451 -7.18 11.23 25.23
N LEU A 452 -8.12 10.79 26.08
CA LEU A 452 -7.83 10.01 27.29
C LEU A 452 -6.99 8.75 26.96
N PRO A 453 -5.96 8.43 27.77
CA PRO A 453 -5.11 7.27 27.53
C PRO A 453 -5.86 5.95 27.36
N ALA A 454 -6.94 5.74 28.12
CA ALA A 454 -7.77 4.54 28.03
C ALA A 454 -8.50 4.43 26.67
N GLN A 455 -9.02 5.54 26.14
CA GLN A 455 -9.69 5.55 24.83
C GLN A 455 -8.69 5.31 23.70
N ARG A 456 -7.52 5.95 23.79
CA ARG A 456 -6.42 5.77 22.85
C ARG A 456 -5.92 4.32 22.83
N GLN A 457 -5.69 3.72 23.99
CA GLN A 457 -5.25 2.34 24.09
C GLN A 457 -6.31 1.37 23.54
N LYS A 458 -7.60 1.60 23.83
CA LYS A 458 -8.70 0.84 23.23
C LYS A 458 -8.66 0.94 21.70
N ARG A 459 -8.59 2.16 21.15
CA ARG A 459 -8.51 2.41 19.70
C ARG A 459 -7.36 1.63 19.05
N LEU A 460 -6.14 1.80 19.56
CA LEU A 460 -4.94 1.17 19.00
C LEU A 460 -4.98 -0.37 19.13
N ASN A 461 -5.51 -0.91 20.24
CA ASN A 461 -5.70 -2.36 20.41
C ASN A 461 -6.76 -2.93 19.44
N THR A 462 -7.84 -2.19 19.16
CA THR A 462 -8.82 -2.58 18.14
C THR A 462 -8.17 -2.60 16.75
N LEU A 463 -7.35 -1.60 16.40
CA LEU A 463 -6.60 -1.59 15.14
C LEU A 463 -5.58 -2.75 15.06
N LYS A 464 -4.92 -3.08 16.16
CA LYS A 464 -4.01 -4.25 16.26
C LYS A 464 -4.76 -5.55 16.04
N THR A 465 -5.96 -5.68 16.61
CA THR A 465 -6.81 -6.86 16.45
C THR A 465 -7.31 -6.99 15.01
N ALA A 466 -7.72 -5.88 14.39
CA ALA A 466 -8.10 -5.86 12.97
C ALA A 466 -6.93 -6.26 12.06
N LEU A 467 -5.73 -5.76 12.31
CA LEU A 467 -4.53 -6.16 11.56
C LEU A 467 -4.25 -7.66 11.69
N ARG A 468 -4.41 -8.24 12.89
CA ARG A 468 -4.28 -9.69 13.10
C ARG A 468 -5.35 -10.48 12.37
N GLN A 469 -6.58 -9.99 12.31
CA GLN A 469 -7.67 -10.60 11.53
C GLN A 469 -7.35 -10.57 10.03
N ASP A 470 -6.84 -9.45 9.50
CA ASP A 470 -6.41 -9.34 8.10
C ASP A 470 -5.28 -10.32 7.76
N LEU A 471 -4.28 -10.46 8.64
CA LEU A 471 -3.20 -11.44 8.50
C LEU A 471 -3.75 -12.88 8.58
N SER A 472 -4.70 -13.14 9.48
CA SER A 472 -5.37 -14.43 9.58
C SER A 472 -6.13 -14.78 8.31
N ALA A 473 -6.84 -13.81 7.72
CA ALA A 473 -7.56 -14.01 6.46
C ALA A 473 -6.58 -14.28 5.30
N LEU A 474 -5.45 -13.58 5.26
CA LEU A 474 -4.42 -13.77 4.23
C LEU A 474 -3.83 -15.20 4.26
N MET A 475 -3.63 -15.75 5.46
CA MET A 475 -3.01 -17.07 5.67
C MET A 475 -4.03 -18.21 5.75
N HIS A 476 -5.32 -17.91 5.66
CA HIS A 476 -6.41 -18.84 5.95
C HIS A 476 -6.40 -20.11 5.09
N SER A 477 -6.08 -20.00 3.79
CA SER A 477 -6.03 -21.15 2.87
C SER A 477 -4.99 -22.20 3.29
N TYR A 478 -3.95 -21.81 4.02
CA TYR A 478 -2.91 -22.71 4.51
C TYR A 478 -3.25 -23.36 5.85
N LEU A 479 -4.31 -22.90 6.53
CA LEU A 479 -4.83 -23.51 7.76
C LEU A 479 -5.78 -24.68 7.46
N ALA A 480 -6.48 -24.69 6.32
CA ALA A 480 -7.43 -25.74 5.96
C ALA A 480 -6.72 -27.04 5.52
N PRO A 481 -7.01 -28.22 6.10
CA PRO A 481 -8.26 -28.54 6.81
C PRO A 481 -8.16 -28.55 8.35
N LEU A 482 -7.06 -28.10 8.95
CA LEU A 482 -6.86 -28.19 10.41
C LEU A 482 -7.90 -27.40 11.21
N VAL A 483 -8.47 -26.35 10.62
CA VAL A 483 -9.42 -25.43 11.27
C VAL A 483 -10.85 -25.59 10.73
N GLU A 484 -11.03 -26.25 9.58
CA GLU A 484 -12.31 -26.23 8.85
C GLU A 484 -12.93 -27.62 8.69
N GLU A 485 -14.09 -27.79 9.33
CA GLU A 485 -14.92 -28.98 9.14
C GLU A 485 -15.45 -29.08 7.70
N PRO A 486 -15.56 -30.29 7.12
CA PRO A 486 -16.12 -30.49 5.78
C PRO A 486 -17.48 -29.85 5.59
N ALA A 487 -18.35 -29.87 6.61
CA ALA A 487 -19.68 -29.26 6.56
C ALA A 487 -19.61 -27.73 6.37
N ALA A 488 -18.70 -27.05 7.07
CA ALA A 488 -18.53 -25.60 6.96
C ALA A 488 -18.08 -25.20 5.55
N ARG A 489 -17.14 -25.95 4.96
CA ARG A 489 -16.69 -25.75 3.57
C ARG A 489 -17.81 -25.93 2.55
N ARG A 490 -18.75 -26.86 2.78
CA ARG A 490 -19.96 -27.00 1.94
C ARG A 490 -20.83 -25.75 2.02
N THR A 491 -21.13 -25.28 3.24
CA THR A 491 -21.94 -24.06 3.44
C THR A 491 -21.29 -22.83 2.80
N GLN A 492 -19.97 -22.69 2.91
CA GLN A 492 -19.21 -21.63 2.26
C GLN A 492 -19.34 -21.69 0.74
N ALA A 493 -19.16 -22.88 0.14
CA ALA A 493 -19.32 -23.08 -1.30
C ALA A 493 -20.74 -22.75 -1.79
N GLU A 494 -21.77 -23.10 -1.02
CA GLU A 494 -23.16 -22.73 -1.36
C GLU A 494 -23.37 -21.21 -1.31
N ASN A 495 -22.84 -20.53 -0.30
CA ASN A 495 -22.95 -19.08 -0.16
C ASN A 495 -22.21 -18.35 -1.28
N MET A 496 -20.99 -18.78 -1.60
CA MET A 496 -20.21 -18.27 -2.75
C MET A 496 -21.03 -18.30 -4.04
N VAL A 497 -21.66 -19.45 -4.34
CA VAL A 497 -22.43 -19.64 -5.57
C VAL A 497 -23.73 -18.83 -5.55
N ARG A 498 -24.39 -18.69 -4.40
CA ARG A 498 -25.55 -17.79 -4.24
C ARG A 498 -25.18 -16.33 -4.48
N THR A 499 -24.05 -15.86 -3.97
CA THR A 499 -23.57 -14.49 -4.21
C THR A 499 -23.28 -14.29 -5.71
N LEU A 500 -22.58 -15.24 -6.34
CA LEU A 500 -22.33 -15.18 -7.79
C LEU A 500 -23.61 -15.23 -8.63
N GLN A 501 -24.61 -16.00 -8.20
CA GLN A 501 -25.92 -16.05 -8.83
C GLN A 501 -26.60 -14.67 -8.82
N SER A 502 -26.50 -13.92 -7.72
CA SER A 502 -27.04 -12.57 -7.63
C SER A 502 -26.34 -11.57 -8.57
N SER A 503 -25.07 -11.85 -8.91
CA SER A 503 -24.25 -11.05 -9.82
C SER A 503 -24.08 -11.70 -11.21
N ALA A 504 -24.98 -12.60 -11.62
CA ALA A 504 -24.86 -13.38 -12.86
C ALA A 504 -24.72 -12.54 -14.14
N ALA A 505 -25.24 -11.30 -14.14
CA ALA A 505 -25.09 -10.36 -15.26
C ALA A 505 -23.63 -9.98 -15.54
N ARG A 506 -22.74 -10.05 -14.53
CA ARG A 506 -21.31 -9.74 -14.64
C ARG A 506 -20.43 -10.98 -14.83
N HIS A 507 -21.02 -12.12 -15.20
CA HIS A 507 -20.28 -13.38 -15.36
C HIS A 507 -19.20 -13.32 -16.44
N GLY A 508 -19.42 -12.58 -17.53
CA GLY A 508 -18.39 -12.38 -18.56
C GLY A 508 -17.15 -11.68 -18.02
N GLU A 509 -17.34 -10.62 -17.22
CA GLU A 509 -16.26 -9.88 -16.55
C GLU A 509 -15.52 -10.75 -15.52
N LEU A 510 -16.24 -11.68 -14.86
CA LEU A 510 -15.64 -12.67 -13.96
C LEU A 510 -14.68 -13.57 -14.75
N LEU A 511 -15.14 -14.20 -15.84
CA LEU A 511 -14.32 -15.11 -16.65
C LEU A 511 -13.10 -14.40 -17.26
N GLU A 512 -13.28 -13.16 -17.72
CA GLU A 512 -12.18 -12.33 -18.22
C GLU A 512 -11.13 -12.08 -17.11
N GLY A 513 -11.57 -11.79 -15.88
CA GLY A 513 -10.68 -11.58 -14.74
C GLY A 513 -9.87 -12.80 -14.31
N LEU A 514 -10.38 -14.01 -14.54
CA LEU A 514 -9.73 -15.27 -14.16
C LEU A 514 -8.53 -15.65 -15.06
N LEU A 515 -8.33 -14.97 -16.18
CA LEU A 515 -7.26 -15.25 -17.13
C LEU A 515 -6.24 -14.10 -17.17
N PRO A 516 -4.92 -14.41 -17.12
CA PRO A 516 -3.90 -13.42 -17.36
C PRO A 516 -3.89 -12.98 -18.83
N PRO A 517 -3.32 -11.79 -19.13
CA PRO A 517 -3.12 -11.35 -20.50
C PRO A 517 -2.15 -12.30 -21.23
N LEU A 518 -2.37 -12.50 -22.54
CA LEU A 518 -1.57 -13.39 -23.38
C LEU A 518 -0.06 -13.10 -23.28
N LYS A 519 0.30 -11.81 -23.19
CA LYS A 519 1.69 -11.32 -23.05
C LYS A 519 2.44 -11.96 -21.88
N ALA A 520 1.75 -12.38 -20.82
CA ALA A 520 2.37 -13.05 -19.67
C ALA A 520 2.97 -14.43 -20.02
N PHE A 521 2.42 -15.11 -21.04
CA PHE A 521 2.95 -16.38 -21.54
C PHE A 521 3.98 -16.18 -22.65
N GLU A 522 3.89 -15.09 -23.42
CA GLU A 522 4.88 -14.73 -24.43
C GLU A 522 6.25 -14.49 -23.81
N THR A 523 6.32 -13.74 -22.71
CA THR A 523 7.59 -13.53 -21.97
C THR A 523 8.20 -14.84 -21.49
N LEU A 524 7.39 -15.77 -20.97
CA LEU A 524 7.86 -17.09 -20.53
C LEU A 524 8.52 -17.87 -21.67
N LEU A 525 7.93 -17.85 -22.86
CA LEU A 525 8.47 -18.55 -24.03
C LEU A 525 9.62 -17.79 -24.71
N ALA A 526 9.67 -16.46 -24.56
CA ALA A 526 10.68 -15.57 -25.12
C ALA A 526 12.01 -15.56 -24.35
N VAL A 527 12.09 -16.12 -23.14
CA VAL A 527 13.37 -16.47 -22.48
C VAL A 527 14.03 -17.63 -23.25
N GLN A 528 14.41 -17.37 -24.50
CA GLN A 528 15.55 -18.01 -25.11
C GLN A 528 16.77 -17.34 -24.49
N GLN A 529 17.65 -18.15 -23.90
CA GLN A 529 18.96 -17.70 -23.43
C GLN A 529 19.63 -16.89 -24.55
N PRO A 530 20.46 -15.88 -24.22
CA PRO A 530 21.38 -15.33 -25.21
C PRO A 530 22.11 -16.53 -25.79
N ARG A 531 21.98 -16.77 -27.09
CA ARG A 531 23.06 -17.41 -27.81
C ARG A 531 24.22 -16.45 -27.62
N GLU A 532 25.03 -16.67 -26.59
CA GLU A 532 26.45 -16.49 -26.78
C GLU A 532 26.77 -17.42 -27.94
N GLU A 533 26.73 -16.87 -29.16
CA GLU A 533 27.68 -17.33 -30.16
C GLU A 533 29.03 -17.19 -29.46
N GLN A 534 29.48 -18.27 -28.82
CA GLN A 534 30.90 -18.49 -28.73
C GLN A 534 31.35 -18.37 -30.18
N VAL A 535 31.97 -17.22 -30.50
CA VAL A 535 32.79 -17.08 -31.68
C VAL A 535 33.90 -18.09 -31.43
N ASN A 536 33.64 -19.35 -31.81
CA ASN A 536 34.66 -20.36 -31.93
C ASN A 536 35.66 -19.75 -32.89
N GLY A 537 36.77 -19.25 -32.34
CA GLY A 537 37.96 -18.98 -33.12
C GLY A 537 38.18 -20.24 -33.96
N LEU A 538 38.23 -20.06 -35.28
CA LEU A 538 38.19 -21.15 -36.27
C LEU A 538 39.28 -22.23 -36.08
N PHE A 539 40.22 -22.06 -35.16
CA PHE A 539 41.20 -23.05 -34.74
C PHE A 539 41.52 -22.92 -33.24
N THR A 540 41.35 -23.99 -32.48
CA THR A 540 41.92 -24.17 -31.13
C THR A 540 42.53 -25.57 -31.03
N ASP A 541 43.78 -25.66 -30.54
CA ASP A 541 44.60 -26.89 -30.48
C ASP A 541 44.18 -27.90 -29.39
N THR A 542 42.93 -27.83 -28.90
CA THR A 542 42.41 -28.69 -27.82
C THR A 542 41.09 -29.37 -28.19
N ILE A 543 40.87 -29.64 -29.47
CA ILE A 543 39.73 -30.45 -29.92
C ILE A 543 40.11 -31.92 -29.76
N ASP A 544 39.58 -32.56 -28.70
CA ASP A 544 39.64 -34.02 -28.54
C ASP A 544 38.63 -34.68 -29.48
N LEU A 545 39.13 -35.24 -30.58
CA LEU A 545 38.35 -35.88 -31.64
C LEU A 545 37.71 -37.23 -31.22
N PHE A 546 37.97 -37.71 -30.00
CA PHE A 546 37.48 -38.99 -29.50
C PHE A 546 36.66 -38.88 -28.21
N ALA A 547 36.27 -37.67 -27.80
CA ALA A 547 35.36 -37.50 -26.69
C ALA A 547 33.98 -38.09 -27.04
N ASP A 548 33.51 -39.07 -26.25
CA ASP A 548 32.16 -39.62 -26.39
C ASP A 548 31.13 -38.48 -26.27
N ASN A 549 30.26 -38.38 -27.28
CA ASN A 549 29.12 -37.47 -27.28
C ASN A 549 28.17 -37.86 -26.14
N ALA A 550 28.44 -37.37 -24.93
CA ALA A 550 27.43 -37.29 -23.88
C ALA A 550 26.35 -36.34 -24.39
N GLN A 551 25.25 -36.90 -24.92
CA GLN A 551 24.06 -36.13 -25.21
C GLN A 551 23.66 -35.38 -23.94
N GLU A 552 23.90 -34.07 -23.93
CA GLU A 552 23.44 -33.19 -22.87
C GLU A 552 21.93 -33.35 -22.71
N SER A 553 21.52 -33.89 -21.56
CA SER A 553 20.14 -34.02 -21.12
C SER A 553 19.51 -32.66 -20.77
N ALA A 554 19.77 -31.61 -21.53
CA ALA A 554 19.31 -30.25 -21.27
C ALA A 554 17.86 -30.00 -21.75
N SER A 555 17.40 -30.72 -22.78
CA SER A 555 16.08 -30.47 -23.41
C SER A 555 14.89 -30.92 -22.56
N THR A 556 14.98 -32.07 -21.88
CA THR A 556 13.86 -32.65 -21.12
C THR A 556 13.61 -31.94 -19.79
N PHE A 557 14.64 -31.32 -19.20
CA PHE A 557 14.49 -30.53 -17.97
C PHE A 557 13.90 -29.14 -18.26
N GLN A 558 14.28 -28.50 -19.37
CA GLN A 558 13.74 -27.18 -19.76
C GLN A 558 12.26 -27.22 -20.14
N THR A 559 11.77 -28.27 -20.81
CA THR A 559 10.35 -28.40 -21.18
C THR A 559 9.45 -28.61 -19.96
N LYS A 560 9.88 -29.44 -19.01
CA LYS A 560 9.19 -29.64 -17.72
C LYS A 560 9.09 -28.35 -16.90
N ASP A 561 10.14 -27.53 -16.93
CA ASP A 561 10.16 -26.26 -16.20
C ASP A 561 9.20 -25.23 -16.80
N LYS A 562 9.16 -25.10 -18.14
CA LYS A 562 8.23 -24.17 -18.83
C LYS A 562 6.75 -24.45 -18.54
N ALA A 563 6.33 -25.71 -18.51
CA ALA A 563 4.94 -26.06 -18.20
C ALA A 563 4.56 -25.74 -16.75
N ARG A 564 5.47 -26.03 -15.81
CA ARG A 564 5.32 -25.66 -14.40
C ARG A 564 5.26 -24.14 -14.24
N LEU A 565 6.12 -23.40 -14.94
CA LEU A 565 6.12 -21.94 -14.94
C LEU A 565 4.82 -21.36 -15.51
N ALA A 566 4.25 -21.97 -16.57
CA ALA A 566 2.98 -21.50 -17.15
C ALA A 566 1.81 -21.66 -16.16
N HIS A 567 1.75 -22.79 -15.45
CA HIS A 567 0.78 -22.99 -14.37
C HIS A 567 1.01 -21.99 -13.22
N LYS A 568 2.27 -21.74 -12.83
CA LYS A 568 2.64 -20.76 -11.81
C LYS A 568 2.21 -19.33 -12.19
N VAL A 569 2.40 -18.92 -13.45
CA VAL A 569 1.96 -17.60 -13.96
C VAL A 569 0.46 -17.42 -13.76
N TRP A 570 -0.35 -18.43 -14.12
CA TRP A 570 -1.80 -18.36 -13.94
C TRP A 570 -2.23 -18.38 -12.48
N MET A 571 -1.62 -19.23 -11.64
CA MET A 571 -1.91 -19.23 -10.20
C MET A 571 -1.58 -17.87 -9.55
N ASN A 572 -0.45 -17.28 -9.88
CA ASN A 572 -0.03 -15.99 -9.34
C ASN A 572 -0.99 -14.87 -9.77
N HIS A 573 -1.42 -14.89 -11.04
CA HIS A 573 -2.47 -14.01 -11.53
C HIS A 573 -3.76 -14.17 -10.74
N LEU A 574 -4.27 -15.40 -10.58
CA LEU A 574 -5.51 -15.66 -9.84
C LEU A 574 -5.43 -15.15 -8.40
N ARG A 575 -4.32 -15.43 -7.70
CA ARG A 575 -4.13 -15.00 -6.32
C ARG A 575 -4.04 -13.49 -6.21
N GLN A 576 -3.26 -12.83 -7.06
CA GLN A 576 -3.17 -11.38 -7.09
C GLN A 576 -4.54 -10.73 -7.40
N TRP A 577 -5.22 -11.23 -8.43
CA TRP A 577 -6.53 -10.74 -8.84
C TRP A 577 -7.58 -10.90 -7.74
N SER A 578 -7.61 -12.06 -7.07
CA SER A 578 -8.56 -12.35 -6.00
C SER A 578 -8.36 -11.48 -4.75
N ARG A 579 -7.13 -11.00 -4.54
CA ARG A 579 -6.76 -10.13 -3.42
C ARG A 579 -6.78 -8.63 -3.78
N ASN A 580 -7.34 -8.28 -4.93
CA ASN A 580 -7.46 -6.90 -5.40
C ASN A 580 -8.87 -6.34 -5.14
N ASP A 581 -8.97 -5.39 -4.21
CA ASP A 581 -10.25 -4.76 -3.84
C ASP A 581 -10.95 -4.07 -5.02
N ALA A 582 -10.19 -3.55 -6.00
CA ALA A 582 -10.76 -2.94 -7.19
C ALA A 582 -11.44 -3.98 -8.09
N ALA A 583 -10.90 -5.20 -8.15
CA ALA A 583 -11.51 -6.31 -8.90
C ALA A 583 -12.84 -6.74 -8.24
N ALA A 584 -12.85 -6.84 -6.90
CA ALA A 584 -14.06 -7.15 -6.12
C ALA A 584 -15.15 -6.09 -6.32
N THR A 585 -14.78 -4.81 -6.20
CA THR A 585 -15.68 -3.67 -6.40
C THR A 585 -16.26 -3.64 -7.81
N ARG A 586 -15.44 -3.89 -8.84
CA ARG A 586 -15.89 -3.95 -10.24
C ARG A 586 -16.90 -5.07 -10.47
N LEU A 587 -16.77 -6.21 -9.79
CA LEU A 587 -17.71 -7.33 -9.91
C LEU A 587 -18.93 -7.21 -8.98
N GLY A 588 -18.94 -6.23 -8.07
CA GLY A 588 -19.98 -6.12 -7.04
C GLY A 588 -19.96 -7.30 -6.07
N LEU A 589 -18.76 -7.84 -5.79
CA LEU A 589 -18.54 -8.97 -4.89
C LEU A 589 -17.70 -8.54 -3.69
N GLU A 590 -17.80 -9.28 -2.59
CA GLU A 590 -16.87 -9.13 -1.47
C GLU A 590 -15.52 -9.77 -1.80
N PRO A 591 -14.39 -9.20 -1.34
CA PRO A 591 -13.05 -9.77 -1.58
C PRO A 591 -12.93 -11.24 -1.14
N ALA A 592 -13.59 -11.62 -0.05
CA ALA A 592 -13.61 -13.00 0.45
C ALA A 592 -14.20 -13.99 -0.58
N VAL A 593 -15.21 -13.58 -1.34
CA VAL A 593 -15.82 -14.42 -2.39
C VAL A 593 -14.85 -14.64 -3.54
N LEU A 594 -14.09 -13.61 -3.96
CA LEU A 594 -13.08 -13.76 -5.00
C LEU A 594 -11.96 -14.72 -4.58
N GLN A 595 -11.51 -14.63 -3.33
CA GLN A 595 -10.50 -15.52 -2.79
C GLN A 595 -10.99 -16.98 -2.76
N GLN A 596 -12.25 -17.21 -2.39
CA GLN A 596 -12.86 -18.55 -2.42
C GLN A 596 -12.91 -19.12 -3.85
N ILE A 597 -13.28 -18.31 -4.85
CA ILE A 597 -13.29 -18.73 -6.25
C ILE A 597 -11.88 -19.12 -6.70
N ALA A 598 -10.88 -18.27 -6.41
CA ALA A 598 -9.50 -18.55 -6.77
C ALA A 598 -8.99 -19.84 -6.11
N GLU A 599 -9.31 -20.07 -4.83
CA GLU A 599 -8.93 -21.29 -4.12
C GLU A 599 -9.55 -22.54 -4.75
N VAL A 600 -10.86 -22.52 -5.07
CA VAL A 600 -11.53 -23.64 -5.74
C VAL A 600 -10.85 -23.95 -7.08
N LEU A 601 -10.50 -22.94 -7.86
CA LEU A 601 -9.84 -23.11 -9.16
C LEU A 601 -8.40 -23.62 -9.03
N VAL A 602 -7.64 -23.09 -8.08
CA VAL A 602 -6.26 -23.54 -7.81
C VAL A 602 -6.26 -25.01 -7.40
N VAL A 603 -7.07 -25.39 -6.42
CA VAL A 603 -7.17 -26.79 -5.96
C VAL A 603 -7.67 -27.71 -7.07
N ALA A 604 -8.70 -27.30 -7.82
CA ALA A 604 -9.21 -28.07 -8.95
C ALA A 604 -8.14 -28.27 -10.03
N SER A 605 -7.30 -27.26 -10.29
CA SER A 605 -6.25 -27.36 -11.31
C SER A 605 -5.20 -28.41 -10.99
N TYR A 606 -4.85 -28.55 -9.71
CA TYR A 606 -3.95 -29.61 -9.25
C TYR A 606 -4.66 -30.97 -9.30
N ARG A 607 -5.87 -31.09 -8.75
CA ARG A 607 -6.64 -32.34 -8.71
C ARG A 607 -6.90 -32.91 -10.11
N LEU A 608 -7.10 -32.04 -11.10
CA LEU A 608 -7.39 -32.40 -12.49
C LEU A 608 -6.12 -32.41 -13.37
N ASN A 609 -4.94 -32.32 -12.76
CA ASN A 609 -3.63 -32.39 -13.41
C ASN A 609 -3.46 -31.42 -14.59
N LEU A 610 -3.96 -30.18 -14.45
CA LEU A 610 -3.72 -29.12 -15.43
C LEU A 610 -2.22 -28.92 -15.74
N PRO A 611 -1.27 -29.00 -14.78
CA PRO A 611 0.15 -28.94 -15.09
C PRO A 611 0.61 -29.98 -16.12
N GLN A 612 0.07 -31.21 -16.05
CA GLN A 612 0.41 -32.26 -17.01
C GLN A 612 -0.18 -31.98 -18.40
N GLN A 613 -1.37 -31.36 -18.46
CA GLN A 613 -1.98 -30.95 -19.73
C GLN A 613 -1.13 -29.86 -20.40
N LEU A 614 -0.65 -28.88 -19.63
CA LEU A 614 0.27 -27.85 -20.11
C LEU A 614 1.60 -28.45 -20.57
N GLN A 615 2.12 -29.45 -19.85
CA GLN A 615 3.35 -30.14 -20.22
C GLN A 615 3.27 -30.78 -21.61
N ARG A 616 2.17 -31.47 -21.94
CA ARG A 616 1.96 -32.07 -23.27
C ARG A 616 2.00 -31.04 -24.40
N ILE A 617 1.51 -29.82 -24.15
CA ILE A 617 1.54 -28.73 -25.14
C ILE A 617 2.97 -28.25 -25.34
N VAL A 618 3.71 -28.01 -24.25
CA VAL A 618 5.10 -27.53 -24.30
C VAL A 618 6.04 -28.54 -24.96
N GLU A 619 5.79 -29.84 -24.76
CA GLU A 619 6.53 -30.93 -25.41
C GLU A 619 6.26 -31.04 -26.92
N THR A 620 5.24 -30.35 -27.44
CA THR A 620 4.98 -30.30 -28.88
C THR A 620 5.88 -29.26 -29.54
N ASP A 621 6.51 -29.61 -30.67
CA ASP A 621 7.48 -28.80 -31.42
C ASP A 621 6.97 -27.43 -31.91
N LYS A 622 5.66 -27.16 -31.78
CA LYS A 622 4.97 -25.91 -32.14
C LYS A 622 4.26 -25.25 -30.96
N SER A 623 4.76 -25.42 -29.74
CA SER A 623 4.17 -24.80 -28.56
C SER A 623 4.13 -23.27 -28.71
N SER A 624 2.95 -22.67 -28.44
CA SER A 624 2.77 -21.22 -28.50
C SER A 624 2.10 -20.68 -27.24
N ALA A 625 2.35 -19.40 -26.94
CA ALA A 625 1.71 -18.70 -25.82
C ALA A 625 0.17 -18.77 -25.92
N ALA A 626 -0.35 -18.69 -27.14
CA ALA A 626 -1.78 -18.79 -27.41
C ALA A 626 -2.36 -20.17 -27.09
N GLN A 627 -1.62 -21.26 -27.30
CA GLN A 627 -2.06 -22.61 -26.94
C GLN A 627 -2.10 -22.80 -25.42
N LEU A 628 -1.07 -22.33 -24.70
CA LEU A 628 -1.05 -22.37 -23.23
C LEU A 628 -2.22 -21.55 -22.66
N HIS A 629 -2.42 -20.34 -23.18
CA HIS A 629 -3.54 -19.47 -22.81
C HIS A 629 -4.89 -20.13 -23.08
N ALA A 630 -5.07 -20.73 -24.27
CA ALA A 630 -6.31 -21.39 -24.65
C ALA A 630 -6.64 -22.61 -23.77
N VAL A 631 -5.65 -23.42 -23.37
CA VAL A 631 -5.91 -24.57 -22.48
C VAL A 631 -6.33 -24.12 -21.09
N ILE A 632 -5.72 -23.06 -20.56
CA ILE A 632 -6.15 -22.46 -19.29
C ILE A 632 -7.54 -21.82 -19.45
N GLY A 633 -7.80 -21.15 -20.57
CA GLY A 633 -9.11 -20.58 -20.90
C GLY A 633 -10.22 -21.64 -20.98
N ASN A 634 -9.95 -22.77 -21.62
CA ASN A 634 -10.86 -23.92 -21.68
C ASN A 634 -11.09 -24.52 -20.29
N PHE A 635 -10.02 -24.66 -19.50
CA PHE A 635 -10.14 -25.11 -18.11
C PHE A 635 -11.04 -24.16 -17.29
N VAL A 636 -10.87 -22.84 -17.40
CA VAL A 636 -11.70 -21.85 -16.69
C VAL A 636 -13.15 -21.86 -17.20
N GLY A 637 -13.36 -22.00 -18.51
CA GLY A 637 -14.68 -22.02 -19.14
C GLY A 637 -15.50 -23.27 -18.79
N TRP A 638 -14.86 -24.43 -18.65
CA TRP A 638 -15.56 -25.70 -18.43
C TRP A 638 -15.30 -26.33 -17.06
N LEU A 639 -14.39 -25.77 -16.27
CA LEU A 639 -13.93 -26.28 -14.97
C LEU A 639 -13.45 -27.75 -15.04
N GLY A 640 -12.90 -28.13 -16.19
CA GLY A 640 -12.46 -29.50 -16.51
C GLY A 640 -13.56 -30.50 -16.84
N TYR A 641 -14.84 -30.09 -16.86
CA TYR A 641 -15.95 -30.99 -17.26
C TYR A 641 -16.00 -31.27 -18.76
N ASP A 642 -15.28 -30.52 -19.59
CA ASP A 642 -15.08 -30.80 -21.01
C ASP A 642 -14.44 -32.18 -21.23
N GLN A 643 -13.55 -32.59 -20.31
CA GLN A 643 -12.88 -33.90 -20.32
C GLN A 643 -13.67 -34.99 -19.58
N THR A 644 -14.77 -34.64 -18.91
CA THR A 644 -15.62 -35.58 -18.19
C THR A 644 -16.75 -36.09 -19.10
N PRO A 645 -17.00 -37.40 -19.18
CA PRO A 645 -18.14 -37.95 -19.94
C PRO A 645 -19.46 -37.35 -19.50
N VAL A 646 -20.38 -37.09 -20.45
CA VAL A 646 -21.67 -36.42 -20.17
C VAL A 646 -22.49 -37.12 -19.08
N ALA A 647 -22.40 -38.46 -18.99
CA ALA A 647 -23.12 -39.25 -17.99
C ALA A 647 -22.64 -39.02 -16.54
N GLU A 648 -21.39 -38.57 -16.36
CA GLU A 648 -20.77 -38.34 -15.05
C GLU A 648 -20.83 -36.86 -14.64
N ARG A 649 -21.27 -35.98 -15.55
CA ARG A 649 -21.39 -34.55 -15.28
C ARG A 649 -22.59 -34.28 -14.34
N PRO A 650 -22.49 -33.27 -13.46
CA PRO A 650 -23.60 -32.82 -12.63
C PRO A 650 -24.86 -32.50 -13.45
N ALA A 651 -26.03 -32.69 -12.84
CA ALA A 651 -27.31 -32.34 -13.47
C ALA A 651 -27.47 -30.81 -13.58
N SER A 652 -27.90 -30.33 -14.76
CA SER A 652 -28.25 -28.93 -14.97
C SER A 652 -29.51 -28.55 -14.18
N ARG A 653 -29.50 -27.35 -13.59
CA ARG A 653 -30.67 -26.79 -12.89
C ARG A 653 -31.64 -26.06 -13.81
N ILE A 654 -31.18 -25.64 -15.00
CA ILE A 654 -32.01 -24.99 -16.03
C ILE A 654 -32.59 -26.04 -16.97
N ARG A 655 -31.76 -26.98 -17.45
CA ARG A 655 -32.18 -28.02 -18.39
C ARG A 655 -32.48 -29.30 -17.64
N LYS A 656 -33.72 -29.42 -17.15
CA LYS A 656 -34.18 -30.59 -16.40
C LYS A 656 -33.91 -31.88 -17.18
N GLY A 657 -33.26 -32.85 -16.52
CA GLY A 657 -32.95 -34.16 -17.11
C GLY A 657 -31.70 -34.18 -18.01
N GLN A 658 -30.99 -33.06 -18.18
CA GLN A 658 -29.71 -33.01 -18.88
C GLN A 658 -28.57 -32.71 -17.90
N ALA A 659 -27.36 -33.17 -18.23
CA ALA A 659 -26.16 -32.75 -17.52
C ALA A 659 -25.73 -31.34 -17.92
N ILE A 660 -24.88 -30.71 -17.11
CA ILE A 660 -24.28 -29.40 -17.41
C ILE A 660 -23.47 -29.44 -18.71
N PHE A 661 -23.42 -28.30 -19.42
CA PHE A 661 -22.60 -28.12 -20.63
C PHE A 661 -22.92 -29.08 -21.79
N VAL A 662 -24.14 -29.59 -21.85
CA VAL A 662 -24.61 -30.35 -23.02
C VAL A 662 -25.02 -29.35 -24.10
N THR A 663 -24.44 -29.43 -25.28
CA THR A 663 -24.92 -28.63 -26.43
C THR A 663 -26.17 -29.31 -26.99
N PRO A 664 -27.29 -28.59 -27.20
CA PRO A 664 -28.46 -29.20 -27.81
C PRO A 664 -28.10 -29.71 -29.20
N VAL A 665 -28.37 -30.98 -29.48
CA VAL A 665 -28.24 -31.55 -30.82
C VAL A 665 -29.30 -30.89 -31.69
N VAL A 666 -28.90 -29.91 -32.50
CA VAL A 666 -29.74 -29.45 -33.60
C VAL A 666 -29.74 -30.60 -34.61
N SER A 667 -30.82 -31.38 -34.67
CA SER A 667 -31.02 -32.42 -35.67
C SER A 667 -30.74 -31.86 -37.07
N SER A 668 -29.61 -32.25 -37.65
CA SER A 668 -29.11 -31.72 -38.93
C SER A 668 -29.77 -32.41 -40.12
N ALA A 669 -31.10 -32.43 -40.17
CA ALA A 669 -31.85 -32.79 -41.37
C ALA A 669 -32.13 -31.56 -42.27
N ALA A 670 -31.85 -30.34 -41.80
CA ALA A 670 -32.03 -29.10 -42.54
C ALA A 670 -30.74 -28.24 -42.53
N PRO A 671 -30.45 -27.46 -43.59
CA PRO A 671 -29.21 -26.69 -43.71
C PRO A 671 -29.06 -25.69 -42.55
N ARG A 672 -27.91 -25.76 -41.89
CA ARG A 672 -27.61 -25.28 -40.52
C ARG A 672 -27.75 -23.78 -40.22
N LEU A 673 -28.28 -22.96 -41.13
CA LEU A 673 -28.28 -21.49 -40.97
C LEU A 673 -29.54 -20.77 -41.53
N THR A 674 -30.62 -21.47 -41.90
CA THR A 674 -31.77 -20.83 -42.56
C THR A 674 -32.99 -20.60 -41.66
N ARG A 675 -33.07 -21.20 -40.46
CA ARG A 675 -34.18 -21.01 -39.52
C ARG A 675 -33.71 -21.04 -38.07
N LEU A 676 -33.95 -19.95 -37.34
CA LEU A 676 -33.92 -19.94 -35.88
C LEU A 676 -35.18 -20.66 -35.38
N GLY A 677 -35.05 -21.44 -34.29
CA GLY A 677 -36.20 -22.11 -33.67
C GLY A 677 -37.26 -21.11 -33.20
N GLU A 678 -38.51 -21.57 -33.06
CA GLU A 678 -39.66 -20.72 -32.72
C GLU A 678 -39.55 -20.01 -31.36
N GLN A 679 -38.69 -20.50 -30.47
CA GLN A 679 -38.39 -19.87 -29.18
C GLN A 679 -36.91 -19.45 -29.10
N PRO A 680 -36.62 -18.24 -28.60
CA PRO A 680 -35.25 -17.80 -28.39
C PRO A 680 -34.58 -18.70 -27.34
N VAL A 681 -33.54 -19.41 -27.74
CA VAL A 681 -32.72 -20.20 -26.80
C VAL A 681 -31.81 -19.24 -26.05
N HIS A 682 -32.07 -19.02 -24.76
CA HIS A 682 -31.18 -18.26 -23.87
C HIS A 682 -29.90 -19.06 -23.53
N ALA A 683 -29.12 -19.41 -24.55
CA ALA A 683 -27.95 -20.28 -24.44
C ALA A 683 -26.89 -19.72 -23.48
N ALA A 684 -26.69 -18.40 -23.50
CA ALA A 684 -25.78 -17.71 -22.57
C ALA A 684 -26.23 -17.86 -21.12
N THR A 685 -27.52 -17.66 -20.83
CA THR A 685 -28.08 -17.86 -19.49
C THR A 685 -27.91 -19.31 -19.04
N ALA A 686 -28.24 -20.27 -19.90
CA ALA A 686 -28.04 -21.69 -19.59
C ALA A 686 -26.58 -22.01 -19.24
N TYR A 687 -25.62 -21.47 -20.01
CA TYR A 687 -24.19 -21.64 -19.74
C TYR A 687 -23.79 -21.05 -18.38
N VAL A 688 -24.21 -19.82 -18.04
CA VAL A 688 -23.86 -19.18 -16.76
C VAL A 688 -24.30 -20.03 -15.57
N TYR A 689 -25.54 -20.52 -15.58
CA TYR A 689 -26.04 -21.33 -14.46
C TYR A 689 -25.45 -22.74 -14.43
N ASP A 690 -25.17 -23.34 -15.60
CA ASP A 690 -24.42 -24.59 -15.65
C ASP A 690 -23.01 -24.41 -15.07
N TRP A 691 -22.36 -23.28 -15.34
CA TRP A 691 -21.05 -22.93 -14.78
C TRP A 691 -21.10 -22.74 -13.26
N LEU A 692 -22.16 -22.11 -12.72
CA LEU A 692 -22.35 -22.00 -11.27
C LEU A 692 -22.53 -23.36 -10.59
N VAL A 693 -23.29 -24.27 -11.21
CA VAL A 693 -23.44 -25.66 -10.73
C VAL A 693 -22.12 -26.42 -10.82
N ALA A 694 -21.35 -26.21 -11.89
CA ALA A 694 -20.03 -26.80 -12.07
C ALA A 694 -19.06 -26.32 -10.99
N LEU A 695 -19.02 -25.01 -10.71
CA LEU A 695 -18.16 -24.43 -9.67
C LEU A 695 -18.51 -24.96 -8.29
N TYR A 696 -19.81 -25.01 -7.95
CA TYR A 696 -20.28 -25.63 -6.72
C TYR A 696 -19.78 -27.08 -6.60
N SER A 697 -19.99 -27.88 -7.65
CA SER A 697 -19.61 -29.29 -7.66
C SER A 697 -18.10 -29.46 -7.49
N ARG A 698 -17.27 -28.66 -8.19
CA ARG A 698 -15.81 -28.64 -8.01
C ARG A 698 -15.41 -28.28 -6.59
N ALA A 699 -16.05 -27.29 -5.97
CA ALA A 699 -15.78 -26.90 -4.59
C ALA A 699 -16.03 -28.06 -3.61
N ILE A 700 -17.13 -28.80 -3.79
CA ILE A 700 -17.47 -29.97 -2.97
C ILE A 700 -16.48 -31.12 -3.19
N GLU A 701 -16.13 -31.41 -4.44
CA GLU A 701 -15.16 -32.45 -4.79
C GLU A 701 -13.76 -32.17 -4.23
N ASN A 702 -13.38 -30.89 -4.14
CA ASN A 702 -12.08 -30.46 -3.60
C ASN A 702 -11.96 -30.66 -2.09
N ILE A 703 -13.06 -30.79 -1.34
CA ILE A 703 -13.04 -30.89 0.14
C ILE A 703 -12.17 -32.05 0.64
N VAL A 704 -12.16 -33.16 -0.11
CA VAL A 704 -11.47 -34.42 0.26
C VAL A 704 -10.07 -34.49 -0.34
N TYR A 705 -9.69 -33.54 -1.20
CA TYR A 705 -8.41 -33.55 -1.88
C TYR A 705 -7.34 -32.82 -1.05
N GLN A 706 -6.17 -33.45 -0.92
CA GLN A 706 -4.96 -32.83 -0.39
C GLN A 706 -3.82 -33.10 -1.37
N HIS A 707 -3.10 -32.05 -1.76
CA HIS A 707 -1.97 -32.21 -2.67
C HIS A 707 -0.78 -32.83 -1.91
N PRO A 708 -0.06 -33.82 -2.47
CA PRO A 708 1.05 -34.49 -1.77
C PRO A 708 2.18 -33.55 -1.32
N HIS A 709 2.39 -32.47 -2.05
CA HIS A 709 3.40 -31.43 -1.78
C HIS A 709 2.82 -30.16 -1.13
N ASP A 710 1.68 -30.29 -0.46
CA ASP A 710 1.07 -29.21 0.32
C ASP A 710 1.75 -29.06 1.70
N VAL A 711 1.35 -28.02 2.44
CA VAL A 711 1.81 -27.74 3.79
C VAL A 711 1.51 -28.91 4.74
N GLN A 712 2.55 -29.39 5.41
CA GLN A 712 2.46 -30.53 6.34
C GLN A 712 1.69 -30.18 7.62
N PRO A 713 1.02 -31.16 8.28
CA PRO A 713 0.20 -30.90 9.48
C PRO A 713 0.94 -30.17 10.60
N ASP A 714 2.23 -30.44 10.79
CA ASP A 714 3.06 -29.82 11.82
C ASP A 714 3.27 -28.33 11.53
N ALA A 715 3.59 -28.00 10.27
CA ALA A 715 3.71 -26.61 9.82
C ALA A 715 2.36 -25.86 9.94
N ARG A 716 1.22 -26.54 9.71
CA ARG A 716 -0.12 -25.93 9.92
C ARG A 716 -0.41 -25.65 11.41
N ARG A 717 0.01 -26.56 12.31
CA ARG A 717 -0.10 -26.35 13.75
C ARG A 717 0.76 -25.17 14.22
N ALA A 718 1.98 -25.07 13.69
CA ALA A 718 2.85 -23.92 13.93
C ALA A 718 2.20 -22.61 13.44
N LEU A 719 1.68 -22.58 12.21
CA LEU A 719 0.98 -21.42 11.67
C LEU A 719 -0.22 -20.99 12.53
N ARG A 720 -1.02 -21.97 12.98
CA ARG A 720 -2.17 -21.69 13.86
C ARG A 720 -1.74 -21.00 15.16
N ALA A 721 -0.65 -21.45 15.78
CA ALA A 721 -0.14 -20.85 17.01
C ALA A 721 0.44 -19.44 16.84
N LEU A 722 0.77 -19.03 15.61
CA LEU A 722 1.25 -17.68 15.31
C LEU A 722 0.09 -16.67 15.12
N ILE A 723 -1.08 -17.14 14.69
CA ILE A 723 -2.19 -16.30 14.24
C ILE A 723 -3.39 -16.34 15.19
N MET A 724 -3.61 -17.46 15.89
CA MET A 724 -4.61 -17.64 16.95
C MET A 724 -3.97 -17.53 18.32
#